data_AF-A0A947SQU8-F1
#
_entry.id   AF-A0A947SQU8-F1
#
_cell.length_a   1.000
_cell.length_b   1.000
_cell.length_c   1.000
_cell.angle_alpha   90.00
_cell.angle_beta   90.00
_cell.angle_gamma   90.00
#
_symmetry.space_group_name_H-M   'P 1'
#
loop_
_entity.id
_entity.type
_entity.pdbx_description
1 polymer ?
#
loop_
_entity_poly.entity_id
_entity_poly.type
_entity_poly.pdbx_seq_one_letter_code
_entity_poly.pdbx_strand_id
1 'polypeptide(L)'
;MEKSFEKIYRAGEPEKEAEKAAPAVEIPKEEWQNLEIIAKRVGGDFGMEIKLGKPGGGSFFNHEDNSATFDPLHIKEKPEEAKFVAGHEGSHRAITPGPREIGLSREQIQEHYSQIGFGYLQNVIEDPAVNDWMRRRFPGLEPYTANVYDEQLKEENAVLSTPEVQKIAAQLGYWPKFSQYGSEVIRDWHQKKFSKKLDPAVEKALKRTIKLARESIGIIPDPKKPSREKKEIITAGQKRFENNTNYIWPEVKKLVEMDLHTEEQRQMLNEFRQKQKELEQKMKEMEEAQKQGNNQKAGELQKEIDGLKKEQDPFNGLPEDAKKELQEQIDKATREAAEQLNKEIEEKQNQSEGAKQKQEALEKEIQELEEKAKSASGKEKEDLEKQIEKKKEEKLGEEMKQKQAEQDLKQIQDALEDMQSGEAGMPYPEDKLSEETKKEIEKLFQKLPQEKQKDLREKAEKQLEDFEDAINKEMEGKLNEDRPESHKEHREREEPEKRSADKRTKTEEEKKELEKKLEQMRREKMTEYDKAYEETADIINSLYNRLKKFFLPERHPKWQKGFPTGSRLDLGKAMQAEADPKYLEKLWERKTIPHKLDYRFSVLVDLSGSMEGEKIEETFKGVVVLTEVLEKLGIQYKVRGFSNESKIFKEWKEKLDKKSREYLSQMKNWGGEGTATTEATQEAYEELLKNLGKDNFLITLTDGHPNNSESLKQELDKIIKEKKVKLVGVGLGSGTEFVKDYYKAAFSLTKMKITDQERRQGQKDFAEAFSDLLEDMIRHPGKY
;
A
#
# COMPACT_ATOMS: atom_id res chain seq x y z
N MET A 1 -19.62 -35.75 1.00
CA MET A 1 -18.78 -36.89 0.57
C MET A 1 -19.18 -37.23 -0.85
N GLU A 2 -18.29 -36.91 -1.78
CA GLU A 2 -18.13 -37.40 -3.16
C GLU A 2 -19.35 -37.61 -4.08
N LYS A 3 -19.21 -37.02 -5.27
CA LYS A 3 -19.93 -37.23 -6.55
C LYS A 3 -21.18 -36.39 -6.81
N SER A 4 -20.98 -35.21 -7.41
CA SER A 4 -21.89 -34.67 -8.43
C SER A 4 -21.16 -33.64 -9.31
N PHE A 5 -20.37 -34.12 -10.26
CA PHE A 5 -19.90 -33.37 -11.43
C PHE A 5 -20.06 -34.31 -12.63
N GLU A 6 -21.13 -34.12 -13.41
CA GLU A 6 -21.24 -34.38 -14.86
C GLU A 6 -22.69 -34.33 -15.32
N LYS A 7 -22.90 -33.70 -16.48
CA LYS A 7 -24.15 -33.46 -17.23
C LYS A 7 -24.97 -32.24 -16.81
N ILE A 8 -24.73 -31.14 -17.51
CA ILE A 8 -25.69 -30.47 -18.43
C ILE A 8 -24.82 -29.65 -19.40
N TYR A 9 -24.63 -30.14 -20.64
CA TYR A 9 -24.38 -29.36 -21.85
C TYR A 9 -24.49 -30.34 -23.04
N ARG A 10 -25.73 -30.54 -23.52
CA ARG A 10 -26.02 -30.99 -24.87
C ARG A 10 -27.00 -29.98 -25.44
N ALA A 11 -26.47 -28.99 -26.14
CA ALA A 11 -27.24 -28.08 -26.97
C ALA A 11 -26.57 -28.04 -28.35
N GLY A 12 -27.35 -28.45 -29.36
CA GLY A 12 -27.21 -28.16 -30.78
C GLY A 12 -25.81 -28.27 -31.40
N GLU A 13 -25.58 -29.34 -32.15
CA GLU A 13 -24.70 -29.24 -33.32
C GLU A 13 -25.26 -28.12 -34.22
N PRO A 14 -24.49 -27.08 -34.58
CA PRO A 14 -24.91 -26.16 -35.62
C PRO A 14 -24.93 -26.94 -36.93
N GLU A 15 -26.06 -26.89 -37.64
CA GLU A 15 -26.15 -27.33 -39.02
C GLU A 15 -24.99 -26.68 -39.80
N LYS A 16 -24.21 -27.52 -40.48
CA LYS A 16 -23.21 -27.07 -41.46
C LYS A 16 -23.97 -26.42 -42.62
N GLU A 17 -24.32 -25.14 -42.48
CA GLU A 17 -24.41 -24.27 -43.63
C GLU A 17 -23.05 -24.34 -44.32
N ALA A 18 -23.05 -24.76 -45.59
CA ALA A 18 -21.88 -24.64 -46.44
C ALA A 18 -21.53 -23.16 -46.49
N GLU A 19 -20.59 -22.75 -45.64
CA GLU A 19 -19.92 -21.47 -45.67
C GLU A 19 -19.38 -21.32 -47.09
N LYS A 20 -20.10 -20.56 -47.94
CA LYS A 20 -19.50 -20.05 -49.17
C LYS A 20 -18.31 -19.25 -48.69
N ALA A 21 -17.11 -19.79 -48.90
CA ALA A 21 -15.87 -19.13 -48.56
C ALA A 21 -15.96 -17.67 -49.00
N ALA A 22 -15.83 -16.75 -48.03
CA ALA A 22 -15.61 -15.36 -48.36
C ALA A 22 -14.47 -15.29 -49.39
N PRO A 23 -14.54 -14.45 -50.43
CA PRO A 23 -13.45 -14.36 -51.38
C PRO A 23 -12.15 -14.10 -50.62
N ALA A 24 -11.08 -14.83 -50.92
CA ALA A 24 -9.77 -14.57 -50.32
C ALA A 24 -9.10 -13.46 -51.13
N VAL A 25 -8.37 -12.55 -50.50
CA VAL A 25 -7.52 -11.60 -51.25
C VAL A 25 -6.39 -12.43 -51.88
N GLU A 26 -6.41 -12.63 -53.20
CA GLU A 26 -5.36 -13.39 -53.89
C GLU A 26 -4.05 -12.58 -53.87
N ILE A 27 -3.07 -13.12 -53.16
CA ILE A 27 -1.70 -12.59 -53.15
C ILE A 27 -0.95 -13.25 -54.29
N PRO A 28 -0.24 -12.50 -55.15
CA PRO A 28 0.63 -13.10 -56.17
C PRO A 28 1.55 -14.13 -55.50
N LYS A 29 1.52 -15.36 -56.01
CA LYS A 29 2.27 -16.48 -55.43
C LYS A 29 3.76 -16.15 -55.25
N GLU A 30 4.32 -15.38 -56.18
CA GLU A 30 5.70 -14.90 -56.12
C GLU A 30 5.95 -13.92 -54.96
N GLU A 31 5.05 -12.96 -54.72
CA GLU A 31 5.17 -12.02 -53.58
C GLU A 31 5.02 -12.75 -52.24
N TRP A 32 4.07 -13.67 -52.14
CA TRP A 32 3.90 -14.50 -50.94
C TRP A 32 5.13 -15.38 -50.69
N GLN A 33 5.63 -16.04 -51.73
CA GLN A 33 6.86 -16.84 -51.64
C GLN A 33 8.07 -16.00 -51.27
N ASN A 34 8.19 -14.78 -51.81
CA ASN A 34 9.27 -13.87 -51.48
C ASN A 34 9.24 -13.47 -50.00
N LEU A 35 8.07 -13.12 -49.46
CA LEU A 35 7.92 -12.79 -48.04
C LEU A 35 8.22 -13.98 -47.13
N GLU A 36 7.71 -15.16 -47.48
CA GLU A 36 7.99 -16.41 -46.76
C GLU A 36 9.49 -16.73 -46.76
N ILE A 37 10.15 -16.58 -47.91
CA ILE A 37 11.61 -16.77 -48.05
C ILE A 37 12.35 -15.74 -47.21
N ILE A 38 11.99 -14.46 -47.28
CA ILE A 38 12.64 -13.38 -46.52
C ILE A 38 12.52 -13.69 -45.02
N ALA A 39 11.30 -13.88 -44.51
CA ALA A 39 11.04 -14.10 -43.09
C ALA A 39 11.81 -15.34 -42.57
N LYS A 40 11.72 -16.49 -43.27
CA LYS A 40 12.41 -17.73 -42.86
C LYS A 40 13.93 -17.63 -43.01
N ARG A 41 14.43 -17.03 -44.09
CA ARG A 41 15.87 -16.96 -44.39
C ARG A 41 16.59 -16.00 -43.45
N VAL A 42 15.97 -14.85 -43.18
CA VAL A 42 16.47 -13.84 -42.26
C VAL A 42 16.32 -14.34 -40.82
N GLY A 43 15.15 -14.88 -40.47
CA GLY A 43 14.87 -15.58 -39.20
C GLY A 43 15.76 -16.77 -38.94
N GLY A 44 16.29 -17.42 -39.98
CA GLY A 44 17.07 -18.67 -39.91
C GLY A 44 16.32 -19.83 -39.26
N ASP A 45 15.02 -19.67 -39.12
CA ASP A 45 14.07 -20.66 -38.64
C ASP A 45 13.21 -21.09 -39.82
N PHE A 46 13.63 -22.17 -40.48
CA PHE A 46 12.89 -22.74 -41.60
C PHE A 46 11.63 -23.50 -41.15
N GLY A 47 11.46 -23.71 -39.85
CA GLY A 47 10.28 -24.31 -39.24
C GLY A 47 9.20 -23.29 -38.86
N MET A 48 9.49 -21.99 -38.91
CA MET A 48 8.53 -20.91 -38.67
C MET A 48 7.37 -20.97 -39.68
N GLU A 49 6.13 -20.98 -39.20
CA GLU A 49 4.96 -21.02 -40.07
C GLU A 49 4.63 -19.59 -40.55
N ILE A 50 4.45 -19.38 -41.85
CA ILE A 50 4.05 -18.07 -42.39
C ILE A 50 2.59 -18.15 -42.80
N LYS A 51 1.74 -17.37 -42.14
CA LYS A 51 0.28 -17.41 -42.26
C LYS A 51 -0.23 -16.15 -42.94
N LEU A 52 -1.21 -16.31 -43.82
CA LEU A 52 -1.95 -15.18 -44.34
C LEU A 52 -3.07 -14.85 -43.35
N GLY A 53 -3.05 -13.63 -42.82
CA GLY A 53 -4.02 -13.14 -41.86
C GLY A 53 -5.36 -12.78 -42.51
N LYS A 54 -6.27 -12.26 -41.68
CA LYS A 54 -7.48 -11.62 -42.20
C LYS A 54 -7.12 -10.24 -42.77
N PRO A 55 -7.70 -9.82 -43.91
CA PRO A 55 -7.56 -8.46 -44.41
C PRO A 55 -7.89 -7.42 -43.32
N GLY A 56 -6.98 -6.47 -43.05
CA GLY A 56 -7.14 -5.44 -42.01
C GLY A 56 -6.80 -5.91 -40.59
N GLY A 57 -6.35 -7.16 -40.43
CA GLY A 57 -5.95 -7.73 -39.13
C GLY A 57 -4.56 -7.33 -38.65
N GLY A 58 -3.79 -6.61 -39.46
CA GLY A 58 -2.40 -6.27 -39.17
C GLY A 58 -1.44 -7.44 -39.36
N SER A 59 -0.14 -7.14 -39.37
CA SER A 59 0.93 -8.15 -39.44
C SER A 59 1.54 -8.33 -38.04
N PHE A 60 1.55 -9.56 -37.54
CA PHE A 60 1.98 -9.88 -36.18
C PHE A 60 2.54 -11.29 -36.12
N PHE A 61 3.32 -11.60 -35.09
CA PHE A 61 3.83 -12.94 -34.85
C PHE A 61 3.16 -13.56 -33.62
N ASN A 62 2.96 -14.88 -33.68
CA ASN A 62 2.44 -15.69 -32.60
C ASN A 62 3.53 -16.64 -32.09
N HIS A 63 3.94 -16.44 -30.84
CA HIS A 63 4.97 -17.24 -30.18
C HIS A 63 4.50 -18.65 -29.82
N GLU A 64 3.21 -18.86 -29.55
CA GLU A 64 2.70 -20.16 -29.08
C GLU A 64 2.83 -21.25 -30.14
N ASP A 65 2.71 -20.88 -31.41
CA ASP A 65 2.77 -21.79 -32.54
C ASP A 65 3.92 -21.47 -33.52
N ASN A 66 4.83 -20.57 -33.14
CA ASN A 66 5.97 -20.13 -33.94
C ASN A 66 5.56 -19.68 -35.36
N SER A 67 4.55 -18.80 -35.45
CA SER A 67 3.98 -18.38 -36.74
C SER A 67 3.95 -16.86 -36.96
N ALA A 68 4.38 -16.40 -38.14
CA ALA A 68 4.28 -15.00 -38.56
C ALA A 68 3.04 -14.82 -39.43
N THR A 69 2.11 -13.98 -39.01
CA THR A 69 0.89 -13.65 -39.74
C THR A 69 1.07 -12.31 -40.46
N PHE A 70 0.87 -12.30 -41.78
CA PHE A 70 0.91 -11.06 -42.57
C PHE A 70 -0.49 -10.66 -43.04
N ASP A 71 -0.77 -9.36 -42.97
CA ASP A 71 -2.02 -8.81 -43.49
C ASP A 71 -2.02 -8.83 -45.02
N PRO A 72 -2.97 -9.52 -45.68
CA PRO A 72 -3.04 -9.56 -47.14
C PRO A 72 -3.23 -8.18 -47.79
N LEU A 73 -3.87 -7.21 -47.12
CA LEU A 73 -3.99 -5.84 -47.65
C LEU A 73 -2.65 -5.12 -47.61
N HIS A 74 -1.90 -5.29 -46.50
CA HIS A 74 -0.59 -4.70 -46.36
C HIS A 74 0.37 -5.19 -47.46
N ILE A 75 0.36 -6.50 -47.74
CA ILE A 75 1.17 -7.09 -48.81
C ILE A 75 0.78 -6.54 -50.19
N LYS A 76 -0.52 -6.38 -50.46
CA LYS A 76 -1.02 -5.93 -51.76
C LYS A 76 -0.80 -4.44 -52.01
N GLU A 77 -0.94 -3.61 -50.97
CA GLU A 77 -0.89 -2.14 -51.09
C GLU A 77 0.51 -1.57 -50.91
N LYS A 78 1.29 -2.18 -50.02
CA LYS A 78 2.65 -1.75 -49.69
C LYS A 78 3.63 -2.93 -49.69
N PRO A 79 3.83 -3.59 -50.84
CA PRO A 79 4.65 -4.79 -50.93
C PRO A 79 6.09 -4.59 -50.43
N GLU A 80 6.64 -3.39 -50.62
CA GLU A 80 8.00 -3.05 -50.19
C GLU A 80 8.10 -2.87 -48.66
N GLU A 81 7.08 -2.28 -48.03
CA GLU A 81 6.96 -2.16 -46.57
C GLU A 81 6.77 -3.55 -45.95
N ALA A 82 5.97 -4.42 -46.57
CA ALA A 82 5.81 -5.80 -46.16
C ALA A 82 7.13 -6.60 -46.20
N LYS A 83 7.97 -6.38 -47.24
CA LYS A 83 9.32 -6.98 -47.33
C LYS A 83 10.26 -6.47 -46.23
N PHE A 84 10.19 -5.18 -45.91
CA PHE A 84 10.91 -4.62 -44.78
C PHE A 84 10.48 -5.28 -43.46
N VAL A 85 9.18 -5.31 -43.17
CA VAL A 85 8.64 -5.92 -41.94
C VAL A 85 9.04 -7.38 -41.82
N ALA A 86 8.92 -8.17 -42.90
CA ALA A 86 9.34 -9.57 -42.89
C ALA A 86 10.84 -9.76 -42.56
N GLY A 87 11.70 -8.88 -43.09
CA GLY A 87 13.13 -8.89 -42.80
C GLY A 87 13.46 -8.41 -41.39
N HIS A 88 12.82 -7.34 -40.94
CA HIS A 88 13.02 -6.72 -39.63
C HIS A 88 12.66 -7.69 -38.51
N GLU A 89 11.46 -8.24 -38.56
CA GLU A 89 10.97 -9.25 -37.62
C GLU A 89 11.90 -10.48 -37.66
N GLY A 90 12.17 -11.04 -38.84
CA GLY A 90 13.11 -12.15 -38.98
C GLY A 90 14.49 -11.85 -38.36
N SER A 91 14.92 -10.59 -38.34
CA SER A 91 16.20 -10.21 -37.74
C SER A 91 16.11 -10.17 -36.21
N HIS A 92 15.00 -9.74 -35.61
CA HIS A 92 14.77 -9.89 -34.17
C HIS A 92 14.87 -11.36 -33.74
N ARG A 93 14.18 -12.26 -34.44
CA ARG A 93 14.29 -13.72 -34.18
C ARG A 93 15.74 -14.21 -34.25
N ALA A 94 16.52 -13.65 -35.17
CA ALA A 94 17.89 -14.09 -35.40
C ALA A 94 18.88 -13.63 -34.33
N ILE A 95 18.72 -12.41 -33.79
CA ILE A 95 19.78 -11.76 -33.01
C ILE A 95 19.35 -11.00 -31.75
N THR A 96 18.06 -10.98 -31.40
CA THR A 96 17.55 -10.36 -30.17
C THR A 96 17.28 -11.45 -29.13
N PRO A 97 18.21 -11.71 -28.19
CA PRO A 97 17.94 -12.64 -27.10
C PRO A 97 16.91 -12.06 -26.12
N GLY A 98 16.08 -12.92 -25.54
CA GLY A 98 15.15 -12.50 -24.48
C GLY A 98 15.88 -12.10 -23.18
N PRO A 99 15.25 -11.29 -22.31
CA PRO A 99 15.78 -10.91 -20.99
C PRO A 99 16.27 -12.09 -20.13
N ARG A 100 15.57 -13.23 -20.15
CA ARG A 100 16.02 -14.43 -19.44
C ARG A 100 17.24 -15.09 -20.08
N GLU A 101 17.32 -15.07 -21.41
CA GLU A 101 18.44 -15.64 -22.16
C GLU A 101 19.75 -14.87 -21.94
N ILE A 102 19.65 -13.56 -21.68
CA ILE A 102 20.80 -12.74 -21.27
C ILE A 102 21.13 -12.86 -19.78
N GLY A 103 20.38 -13.66 -19.01
CA GLY A 103 20.70 -14.03 -17.63
C GLY A 103 20.02 -13.18 -16.55
N LEU A 104 18.96 -12.44 -16.88
CA LEU A 104 18.20 -11.67 -15.88
C LEU A 104 17.22 -12.56 -15.12
N SER A 105 17.13 -12.36 -13.80
CA SER A 105 16.12 -12.98 -12.96
C SER A 105 14.74 -12.35 -13.20
N ARG A 106 13.67 -13.03 -12.75
CA ARG A 106 12.31 -12.48 -12.84
C ARG A 106 12.18 -11.14 -12.11
N GLU A 107 12.84 -11.01 -10.97
CA GLU A 107 12.87 -9.80 -10.17
C GLU A 107 13.59 -8.66 -10.89
N GLN A 108 14.71 -8.94 -11.56
CA GLN A 108 15.45 -7.93 -12.35
C GLN A 108 14.66 -7.48 -13.57
N ILE A 109 14.00 -8.42 -14.27
CA ILE A 109 13.11 -8.09 -15.39
C ILE A 109 12.00 -7.18 -14.90
N GLN A 110 11.36 -7.53 -13.78
CA GLN A 110 10.31 -6.73 -13.19
C GLN A 110 10.80 -5.34 -12.79
N GLU A 111 11.93 -5.25 -12.08
CA GLU A 111 12.51 -3.99 -11.61
C GLU A 111 12.84 -3.03 -12.76
N HIS A 112 13.36 -3.56 -13.87
CA HIS A 112 13.74 -2.74 -15.01
C HIS A 112 12.55 -2.38 -15.90
N TYR A 113 11.77 -3.37 -16.33
CA TYR A 113 10.72 -3.17 -17.33
C TYR A 113 9.43 -2.56 -16.75
N SER A 114 9.27 -2.49 -15.43
CA SER A 114 8.20 -1.68 -14.82
C SER A 114 8.52 -0.18 -14.73
N GLN A 115 9.72 0.24 -15.13
CA GLN A 115 10.06 1.66 -15.16
C GLN A 115 9.65 2.27 -16.50
N ILE A 116 8.80 3.30 -16.45
CA ILE A 116 8.30 4.02 -17.64
C ILE A 116 9.48 4.49 -18.50
N GLY A 117 9.45 4.19 -19.78
CA GLY A 117 10.45 4.53 -20.79
C GLY A 117 11.64 3.56 -20.88
N PHE A 118 11.77 2.59 -19.96
CA PHE A 118 12.88 1.63 -20.00
C PHE A 118 12.73 0.65 -21.18
N GLY A 119 11.55 0.06 -21.34
CA GLY A 119 11.27 -0.86 -22.44
C GLY A 119 11.43 -0.17 -23.78
N TYR A 120 10.86 1.03 -23.90
CA TYR A 120 11.01 1.87 -25.08
C TYR A 120 12.47 2.17 -25.41
N LEU A 121 13.29 2.51 -24.40
CA LEU A 121 14.73 2.75 -24.61
C LEU A 121 15.46 1.52 -25.18
N GLN A 122 15.12 0.31 -24.71
CA GLN A 122 15.74 -0.90 -25.25
C GLN A 122 15.38 -1.07 -26.72
N ASN A 123 14.10 -0.87 -27.08
CA ASN A 123 13.61 -1.03 -28.46
C ASN A 123 14.23 0.01 -29.41
N VAL A 124 14.28 1.30 -29.06
CA VAL A 124 14.86 2.34 -29.95
C VAL A 124 16.36 2.17 -30.24
N ILE A 125 17.05 1.35 -29.45
CA ILE A 125 18.46 0.99 -29.69
C ILE A 125 18.56 -0.38 -30.38
N GLU A 126 17.70 -1.32 -30.03
CA GLU A 126 17.67 -2.67 -30.60
C GLU A 126 17.26 -2.63 -32.08
N ASP A 127 16.22 -1.88 -32.46
CA ASP A 127 15.71 -1.84 -33.83
C ASP A 127 16.78 -1.36 -34.84
N PRO A 128 17.52 -0.25 -34.59
CA PRO A 128 18.67 0.09 -35.40
C PRO A 128 19.74 -0.99 -35.47
N ALA A 129 20.01 -1.71 -34.38
CA ALA A 129 21.02 -2.79 -34.35
C ALA A 129 20.57 -3.98 -35.21
N VAL A 130 19.31 -4.35 -35.10
CA VAL A 130 18.63 -5.39 -35.87
C VAL A 130 18.66 -5.04 -37.36
N ASN A 131 18.30 -3.80 -37.70
CA ASN A 131 18.35 -3.31 -39.08
C ASN A 131 19.80 -3.24 -39.61
N ASP A 132 20.78 -2.84 -38.80
CA ASP A 132 22.20 -2.87 -39.17
C ASP A 132 22.71 -4.28 -39.45
N TRP A 133 22.30 -5.25 -38.64
CA TRP A 133 22.64 -6.65 -38.89
C TRP A 133 21.97 -7.17 -40.17
N MET A 134 20.67 -6.90 -40.33
CA MET A 134 19.86 -7.31 -41.49
C MET A 134 20.50 -6.82 -42.79
N ARG A 135 20.74 -5.51 -42.92
CA ARG A 135 21.26 -4.92 -44.16
C ARG A 135 22.68 -5.36 -44.49
N ARG A 136 23.51 -5.61 -43.48
CA ARG A 136 24.88 -6.12 -43.69
C ARG A 136 24.86 -7.59 -44.11
N ARG A 137 23.94 -8.40 -43.59
CA ARG A 137 23.79 -9.82 -43.94
C ARG A 137 23.11 -10.00 -45.29
N PHE A 138 22.09 -9.18 -45.56
CA PHE A 138 21.20 -9.23 -46.72
C PHE A 138 21.10 -7.84 -47.36
N PRO A 139 22.12 -7.41 -48.15
CA PRO A 139 22.15 -6.07 -48.73
C PRO A 139 20.96 -5.72 -49.64
N GLY A 140 20.23 -6.72 -50.16
CA GLY A 140 19.03 -6.52 -50.97
C GLY A 140 17.83 -5.94 -50.20
N LEU A 141 17.85 -5.95 -48.86
CA LEU A 141 16.79 -5.36 -48.02
C LEU A 141 17.02 -3.88 -47.69
N GLU A 142 18.23 -3.34 -47.95
CA GLU A 142 18.58 -1.95 -47.62
C GLU A 142 17.64 -0.90 -48.25
N PRO A 143 17.24 -1.01 -49.54
CA PRO A 143 16.34 -0.02 -50.14
C PRO A 143 14.99 0.06 -49.41
N TYR A 144 14.49 -1.06 -48.88
CA TYR A 144 13.21 -1.10 -48.18
C TYR A 144 13.31 -0.43 -46.82
N THR A 145 14.38 -0.72 -46.07
CA THR A 145 14.67 -0.05 -44.79
C THR A 145 14.82 1.46 -44.97
N ALA A 146 15.59 1.90 -45.98
CA ALA A 146 15.82 3.32 -46.22
C ALA A 146 14.50 4.07 -46.53
N ASN A 147 13.67 3.52 -47.42
CA ASN A 147 12.40 4.14 -47.80
C ASN A 147 11.45 4.32 -46.61
N VAL A 148 11.36 3.32 -45.73
CA VAL A 148 10.47 3.38 -44.55
C VAL A 148 10.91 4.48 -43.59
N TYR A 149 12.20 4.53 -43.22
CA TYR A 149 12.70 5.55 -42.30
C TYR A 149 12.79 6.94 -42.92
N ASP A 150 13.01 7.06 -44.23
CA ASP A 150 12.97 8.36 -44.93
C ASP A 150 11.58 8.99 -44.87
N GLU A 151 10.51 8.19 -45.05
CA GLU A 151 9.15 8.70 -44.95
C GLU A 151 8.76 8.99 -43.49
N GLN A 152 9.09 8.10 -42.55
CA GLN A 152 8.76 8.29 -41.13
C GLN A 152 9.51 9.46 -40.47
N LEU A 153 10.74 9.76 -40.92
CA LEU A 153 11.58 10.84 -40.39
C LEU A 153 11.65 12.05 -41.32
N LYS A 154 10.69 12.19 -42.23
CA LYS A 154 10.62 13.28 -43.22
C LYS A 154 10.46 14.65 -42.56
N GLU A 155 9.59 14.72 -41.55
CA GLU A 155 9.35 15.93 -40.77
C GLU A 155 10.39 16.09 -39.65
N GLU A 156 10.71 17.35 -39.33
CA GLU A 156 11.55 17.68 -38.17
C GLU A 156 10.80 17.37 -36.87
N ASN A 157 11.51 16.89 -35.84
CA ASN A 157 10.94 16.45 -34.56
C ASN A 157 9.89 15.34 -34.68
N ALA A 158 9.83 14.63 -35.82
CA ALA A 158 8.93 13.48 -35.98
C ALA A 158 9.24 12.43 -34.90
N VAL A 159 8.21 12.08 -34.12
CA VAL A 159 8.24 10.95 -33.21
C VAL A 159 7.76 9.72 -33.98
N LEU A 160 8.54 8.64 -33.92
CA LEU A 160 8.16 7.37 -34.54
C LEU A 160 6.99 6.78 -33.77
N SER A 161 5.80 6.80 -34.39
CA SER A 161 4.54 6.56 -33.71
C SER A 161 3.48 6.02 -34.66
N THR A 162 2.53 5.25 -34.14
CA THR A 162 1.30 4.87 -34.85
C THR A 162 0.26 6.00 -34.81
N PRO A 163 -0.80 5.92 -35.64
CA PRO A 163 -1.96 6.80 -35.49
C PRO A 163 -2.57 6.76 -34.08
N GLU A 164 -2.55 5.60 -33.40
CA GLU A 164 -3.02 5.47 -32.01
C GLU A 164 -2.17 6.32 -31.05
N VAL A 165 -0.84 6.25 -31.16
CA VAL A 165 0.08 7.04 -30.34
C VAL A 165 -0.03 8.54 -30.64
N GLN A 166 -0.20 8.91 -31.92
CA GLN A 166 -0.40 10.32 -32.31
C GLN A 166 -1.66 10.90 -31.67
N LYS A 167 -2.75 10.11 -31.58
CA LYS A 167 -3.98 10.52 -30.88
C LYS A 167 -3.73 10.74 -29.39
N ILE A 168 -3.04 9.81 -28.73
CA ILE A 168 -2.70 9.97 -27.30
C ILE A 168 -1.87 11.23 -27.09
N ALA A 169 -0.82 11.45 -27.88
CA ALA A 169 0.00 12.66 -27.81
C ALA A 169 -0.80 13.95 -28.06
N ALA A 170 -1.76 13.93 -29.00
CA ALA A 170 -2.66 15.06 -29.24
C ALA A 170 -3.56 15.36 -28.04
N GLN A 171 -4.06 14.33 -27.33
CA GLN A 171 -4.82 14.49 -26.09
C GLN A 171 -3.96 15.00 -24.93
N LEU A 172 -2.71 14.57 -24.84
CA LEU A 172 -1.74 15.11 -23.88
C LEU A 172 -1.43 16.59 -24.16
N GLY A 173 -1.39 16.97 -25.44
CA GLY A 173 -0.99 18.30 -25.90
C GLY A 173 0.52 18.48 -26.01
N TYR A 174 1.30 17.40 -25.81
CA TYR A 174 2.76 17.38 -25.94
C TYR A 174 3.24 15.96 -26.27
N TRP A 175 4.48 15.86 -26.77
CA TRP A 175 5.19 14.59 -26.90
C TRP A 175 6.10 14.39 -25.68
N PRO A 176 6.00 13.26 -24.95
CA PRO A 176 6.94 12.95 -23.87
C PRO A 176 8.40 13.05 -24.33
N LYS A 177 9.25 13.67 -23.52
CA LYS A 177 10.67 13.92 -23.81
C LYS A 177 11.44 12.62 -24.01
N PHE A 178 11.08 11.53 -23.31
CA PHE A 178 11.72 10.23 -23.53
C PHE A 178 11.43 9.65 -24.93
N SER A 179 10.24 9.88 -25.50
CA SER A 179 9.88 9.42 -26.85
C SER A 179 10.51 10.27 -27.96
N GLN A 180 10.61 11.59 -27.71
CA GLN A 180 11.41 12.49 -28.56
C GLN A 180 12.88 12.06 -28.60
N TYR A 181 13.47 11.74 -27.44
CA TYR A 181 14.85 11.25 -27.34
C TYR A 181 15.07 9.98 -28.19
N GLY A 182 14.19 8.98 -28.05
CA GLY A 182 14.30 7.73 -28.80
C GLY A 182 14.21 7.93 -30.32
N SER A 183 13.28 8.78 -30.76
CA SER A 183 13.13 9.10 -32.18
C SER A 183 14.35 9.82 -32.76
N GLU A 184 14.99 10.70 -31.98
CA GLU A 184 16.22 11.37 -32.38
C GLU A 184 17.46 10.45 -32.37
N VAL A 185 17.49 9.40 -31.54
CA VAL A 185 18.50 8.33 -31.64
C VAL A 185 18.38 7.61 -32.98
N ILE A 186 17.16 7.27 -33.40
CA ILE A 186 16.90 6.62 -34.69
C ILE A 186 17.21 7.58 -35.86
N ARG A 187 16.85 8.86 -35.74
CA ARG A 187 17.20 9.89 -36.73
C ARG A 187 18.70 10.05 -36.90
N ASP A 188 19.46 10.06 -35.81
CA ASP A 188 20.92 10.08 -35.88
C ASP A 188 21.49 8.81 -36.51
N TRP A 189 20.92 7.64 -36.21
CA TRP A 189 21.32 6.39 -36.85
C TRP A 189 21.10 6.40 -38.37
N HIS A 190 19.92 6.85 -38.83
CA HIS A 190 19.54 6.83 -40.25
C HIS A 190 20.11 8.03 -41.03
N GLN A 191 19.81 9.26 -40.59
CA GLN A 191 20.09 10.50 -41.31
C GLN A 191 21.41 11.18 -40.90
N LYS A 192 22.10 10.69 -39.86
CA LYS A 192 23.35 11.26 -39.31
C LYS A 192 23.22 12.72 -38.83
N LYS A 193 22.01 13.13 -38.47
CA LYS A 193 21.68 14.46 -37.96
C LYS A 193 20.59 14.36 -36.89
N PHE A 194 20.49 15.41 -36.09
CA PHE A 194 19.33 15.66 -35.24
C PHE A 194 18.40 16.68 -35.89
N SER A 195 17.18 16.78 -35.37
CA SER A 195 16.28 17.88 -35.67
C SER A 195 16.85 19.23 -35.21
N LYS A 196 16.50 20.31 -35.90
CA LYS A 196 17.10 21.64 -35.69
C LYS A 196 16.68 22.34 -34.40
N LYS A 197 15.48 22.03 -33.90
CA LYS A 197 14.88 22.67 -32.71
C LYS A 197 14.36 21.60 -31.77
N LEU A 198 15.24 21.12 -30.90
CA LEU A 198 14.93 20.13 -29.87
C LEU A 198 14.57 20.80 -28.55
N ASP A 199 13.80 20.10 -27.73
CA ASP A 199 13.66 20.41 -26.31
C ASP A 199 15.07 20.42 -25.66
N PRO A 200 15.42 21.46 -24.87
CA PRO A 200 16.74 21.58 -24.27
C PRO A 200 17.15 20.39 -23.37
N ALA A 201 16.20 19.75 -22.69
CA ALA A 201 16.46 18.57 -21.88
C ALA A 201 16.80 17.37 -22.76
N VAL A 202 16.05 17.17 -23.86
CA VAL A 202 16.32 16.12 -24.85
C VAL A 202 17.68 16.33 -25.52
N GLU A 203 17.98 17.56 -25.96
CA GLU A 203 19.28 17.89 -26.57
C GLU A 203 20.44 17.60 -25.61
N LYS A 204 20.27 17.95 -24.32
CA LYS A 204 21.27 17.70 -23.28
C LYS A 204 21.46 16.21 -23.02
N ALA A 205 20.40 15.42 -23.00
CA ALA A 205 20.47 13.97 -22.88
C ALA A 205 21.23 13.37 -24.07
N LEU A 206 20.82 13.71 -25.31
CA LEU A 206 21.48 13.24 -26.55
C LEU A 206 22.97 13.59 -26.57
N LYS A 207 23.36 14.81 -26.19
CA LYS A 207 24.79 15.21 -26.11
C LYS A 207 25.61 14.31 -25.19
N ARG A 208 25.01 13.75 -24.14
CA ARG A 208 25.68 12.89 -23.16
C ARG A 208 25.71 11.42 -23.61
N THR A 209 24.68 10.97 -24.32
CA THR A 209 24.45 9.55 -24.54
C THR A 209 24.62 9.10 -25.99
N ILE A 210 24.56 9.98 -27.01
CA ILE A 210 24.48 9.53 -28.40
C ILE A 210 25.69 8.68 -28.84
N LYS A 211 26.88 8.98 -28.32
CA LYS A 211 28.07 8.16 -28.60
C LYS A 211 27.89 6.73 -28.05
N LEU A 212 27.35 6.61 -26.85
CA LEU A 212 27.05 5.33 -26.21
C LEU A 212 25.94 4.59 -26.95
N ALA A 213 24.91 5.30 -27.43
CA ALA A 213 23.84 4.74 -28.24
C ALA A 213 24.39 4.16 -29.55
N ARG A 214 25.22 4.93 -30.28
CA ARG A 214 25.91 4.45 -31.50
C ARG A 214 26.79 3.24 -31.24
N GLU A 215 27.53 3.24 -30.13
CA GLU A 215 28.33 2.09 -29.70
C GLU A 215 27.43 0.87 -29.44
N SER A 216 26.33 1.04 -28.72
CA SER A 216 25.37 -0.02 -28.42
C SER A 216 24.73 -0.60 -29.68
N ILE A 217 24.23 0.25 -30.58
CA ILE A 217 23.69 -0.13 -31.90
C ILE A 217 24.72 -0.95 -32.70
N GLY A 218 26.00 -0.60 -32.59
CA GLY A 218 27.10 -1.29 -33.27
C GLY A 218 27.48 -2.66 -32.68
N ILE A 219 26.99 -3.02 -31.49
CA ILE A 219 27.23 -4.31 -30.86
C ILE A 219 26.25 -5.32 -31.47
N ILE A 220 26.59 -5.85 -32.63
CA ILE A 220 25.82 -6.89 -33.31
C ILE A 220 26.67 -8.15 -33.52
N PRO A 221 26.07 -9.34 -33.56
CA PRO A 221 26.76 -10.55 -34.00
C PRO A 221 27.34 -10.38 -35.42
N ASP A 222 28.41 -11.09 -35.76
CA ASP A 222 29.04 -10.98 -37.07
C ASP A 222 28.06 -11.36 -38.21
N PRO A 223 27.63 -10.39 -39.05
CA PRO A 223 26.69 -10.65 -40.13
C PRO A 223 27.31 -11.47 -41.26
N LYS A 224 28.61 -11.76 -41.27
CA LYS A 224 29.23 -12.59 -42.31
C LYS A 224 29.27 -14.07 -41.95
N LYS A 225 29.07 -14.43 -40.68
CA LYS A 225 29.12 -15.84 -40.24
C LYS A 225 27.90 -16.62 -40.73
N PRO A 226 28.10 -17.82 -41.32
CA PRO A 226 26.99 -18.69 -41.72
C PRO A 226 26.26 -19.33 -40.54
N SER A 227 27.02 -19.74 -39.50
CA SER A 227 26.49 -20.34 -38.27
C SER A 227 26.20 -19.27 -37.22
N ARG A 228 25.00 -19.33 -36.65
CA ARG A 228 24.56 -18.44 -35.57
C ARG A 228 24.92 -19.05 -34.24
N GLU A 229 26.09 -18.71 -33.72
CA GLU A 229 26.47 -19.18 -32.41
C GLU A 229 25.63 -18.47 -31.35
N LYS A 230 24.76 -19.22 -30.67
CA LYS A 230 23.87 -18.70 -29.62
C LYS A 230 24.64 -17.91 -28.55
N LYS A 231 25.88 -18.34 -28.24
CA LYS A 231 26.76 -17.64 -27.30
C LYS A 231 27.14 -16.23 -27.77
N GLU A 232 27.40 -16.03 -29.06
CA GLU A 232 27.74 -14.71 -29.61
C GLU A 232 26.53 -13.77 -29.55
N ILE A 233 25.34 -14.28 -29.91
CA ILE A 233 24.07 -13.55 -29.83
C ILE A 233 23.78 -13.11 -28.39
N ILE A 234 23.87 -14.04 -27.43
CA ILE A 234 23.66 -13.73 -26.02
C ILE A 234 24.69 -12.72 -25.51
N THR A 235 25.98 -12.88 -25.86
CA THR A 235 27.03 -11.95 -25.43
C THR A 235 26.80 -10.54 -26.00
N ALA A 236 26.38 -10.44 -27.26
CA ALA A 236 26.04 -9.16 -27.89
C ALA A 236 24.83 -8.51 -27.21
N GLY A 237 23.75 -9.27 -26.99
CA GLY A 237 22.55 -8.80 -26.29
C GLY A 237 22.82 -8.38 -24.84
N GLN A 238 23.59 -9.17 -24.08
CA GLN A 238 24.04 -8.83 -22.73
C GLN A 238 24.76 -7.49 -22.71
N LYS A 239 25.73 -7.30 -23.61
CA LYS A 239 26.52 -6.07 -23.65
C LYS A 239 25.70 -4.85 -24.10
N ARG A 240 24.76 -5.02 -25.05
CA ARG A 240 23.79 -3.97 -25.41
C ARG A 240 22.93 -3.59 -24.20
N PHE A 241 22.32 -4.58 -23.57
CA PHE A 241 21.48 -4.38 -22.38
C PHE A 241 22.23 -3.68 -21.25
N GLU A 242 23.45 -4.14 -20.92
CA GLU A 242 24.32 -3.52 -19.91
C GLU A 242 24.66 -2.07 -20.27
N ASN A 243 25.01 -1.79 -21.53
CA ASN A 243 25.35 -0.45 -21.95
C ASN A 243 24.14 0.51 -21.87
N ASN A 244 23.00 0.05 -22.35
CA ASN A 244 21.75 0.80 -22.34
C ASN A 244 21.33 1.09 -20.89
N THR A 245 21.36 0.08 -20.02
CA THR A 245 20.90 0.17 -18.63
C THR A 245 21.85 0.99 -17.74
N ASN A 246 23.16 0.83 -17.88
CA ASN A 246 24.11 1.44 -16.96
C ASN A 246 24.51 2.87 -17.36
N TYR A 247 24.48 3.20 -18.65
CA TYR A 247 25.06 4.46 -19.14
C TYR A 247 24.07 5.37 -19.88
N ILE A 248 23.04 4.82 -20.53
CA ILE A 248 22.06 5.62 -21.29
C ILE A 248 20.80 5.88 -20.46
N TRP A 249 20.27 4.82 -19.85
CA TRP A 249 19.07 4.85 -19.03
C TRP A 249 19.10 5.91 -17.92
N PRO A 250 20.19 6.17 -17.18
CA PRO A 250 20.20 7.21 -16.15
C PRO A 250 19.91 8.63 -16.67
N GLU A 251 20.21 8.94 -17.93
CA GLU A 251 19.87 10.23 -18.54
C GLU A 251 18.43 10.22 -19.10
N VAL A 252 17.98 9.11 -19.67
CA VAL A 252 16.59 8.96 -20.16
C VAL A 252 15.60 8.95 -19.01
N LYS A 253 15.92 8.30 -17.89
CA LYS A 253 15.13 8.31 -16.67
C LYS A 253 14.88 9.73 -16.16
N LYS A 254 15.84 10.65 -16.33
CA LYS A 254 15.62 12.07 -15.99
C LYS A 254 14.58 12.73 -16.89
N LEU A 255 14.53 12.37 -18.17
CA LEU A 255 13.49 12.84 -19.08
C LEU A 255 12.12 12.29 -18.66
N VAL A 256 12.05 11.01 -18.30
CA VAL A 256 10.82 10.38 -17.78
C VAL A 256 10.34 11.06 -16.51
N GLU A 257 11.22 11.40 -15.57
CA GLU A 257 10.85 12.15 -14.37
C GLU A 257 10.32 13.56 -14.69
N MET A 258 10.89 14.22 -15.71
CA MET A 258 10.38 15.50 -16.19
C MET A 258 9.00 15.35 -16.85
N ASP A 259 8.80 14.29 -17.64
CA ASP A 259 7.51 13.99 -18.27
C ASP A 259 6.43 13.65 -17.23
N LEU A 260 6.78 12.87 -16.21
CA LEU A 260 5.88 12.58 -15.08
C LEU A 260 5.46 13.86 -14.38
N HIS A 261 6.39 14.78 -14.18
CA HIS A 261 6.09 16.06 -13.56
C HIS A 261 5.22 16.98 -14.45
N THR A 262 5.48 17.02 -15.75
CA THR A 262 4.61 17.69 -16.73
C THR A 262 3.19 17.11 -16.66
N GLU A 263 3.06 15.79 -16.58
CA GLU A 263 1.76 15.12 -16.53
C GLU A 263 1.05 15.34 -15.18
N GLU A 264 1.77 15.36 -14.05
CA GLU A 264 1.20 15.74 -12.74
C GLU A 264 0.54 17.12 -12.79
N GLN A 265 1.21 18.09 -13.41
CA GLN A 265 0.69 19.44 -13.59
C GLN A 265 -0.54 19.44 -14.52
N ARG A 266 -0.52 18.68 -15.61
CA ARG A 266 -1.68 18.50 -16.49
C ARG A 266 -2.87 17.89 -15.74
N GLN A 267 -2.66 16.83 -14.96
CA GLN A 267 -3.71 16.18 -14.17
C GLN A 267 -4.29 17.12 -13.11
N MET A 268 -3.44 17.93 -12.46
CA MET A 268 -3.87 18.98 -11.54
C MET A 268 -4.79 19.99 -12.22
N LEU A 269 -4.39 20.50 -13.39
CA LEU A 269 -5.19 21.46 -14.17
C LEU A 269 -6.50 20.84 -14.67
N ASN A 270 -6.50 19.55 -15.03
CA ASN A 270 -7.69 18.79 -15.39
C ASN A 270 -8.69 18.72 -14.24
N GLU A 271 -8.24 18.36 -13.03
CA GLU A 271 -9.10 18.32 -11.85
C GLU A 271 -9.71 19.70 -11.56
N PHE A 272 -8.91 20.77 -11.67
CA PHE A 272 -9.42 22.13 -11.46
C PHE A 272 -10.48 22.50 -12.48
N ARG A 273 -10.27 22.21 -13.77
CA ARG A 273 -11.24 22.50 -14.83
C ARG A 273 -12.54 21.72 -14.62
N GLN A 274 -12.46 20.44 -14.25
CA GLN A 274 -13.63 19.62 -13.97
C GLN A 274 -14.45 20.19 -12.80
N LYS A 275 -13.78 20.57 -11.70
CA LYS A 275 -14.43 21.23 -10.57
C LYS A 275 -15.03 22.58 -10.94
N GLN A 276 -14.42 23.33 -11.86
CA GLN A 276 -14.98 24.58 -12.35
C GLN A 276 -16.28 24.36 -13.13
N LYS A 277 -16.30 23.39 -14.04
CA LYS A 277 -17.53 22.99 -14.74
C LYS A 277 -18.62 22.54 -13.76
N GLU A 278 -18.26 21.73 -12.77
CA GLU A 278 -19.19 21.28 -11.73
C GLU A 278 -19.75 22.46 -10.92
N LEU A 279 -18.89 23.39 -10.50
CA LEU A 279 -19.30 24.58 -9.76
C LEU A 279 -20.29 25.43 -10.58
N GLU A 280 -20.01 25.67 -11.85
CA GLU A 280 -20.89 26.43 -12.75
C GLU A 280 -22.24 25.73 -12.94
N GLN A 281 -22.25 24.40 -13.09
CA GLN A 281 -23.47 23.62 -13.20
C GLN A 281 -24.30 23.69 -11.91
N LYS A 282 -23.67 23.50 -10.75
CA LYS A 282 -24.33 23.59 -9.44
C LYS A 282 -24.90 24.98 -9.16
N MET A 283 -24.20 26.04 -9.58
CA MET A 283 -24.73 27.41 -9.49
C MET A 283 -25.99 27.60 -10.34
N LYS A 284 -26.04 27.05 -11.56
CA LYS A 284 -27.25 27.07 -12.40
C LYS A 284 -28.40 26.27 -11.78
N GLU A 285 -28.13 25.06 -11.29
CA GLU A 285 -29.12 24.22 -10.60
C GLU A 285 -29.68 24.90 -9.35
N MET A 286 -28.84 25.65 -8.63
CA MET A 286 -29.25 26.42 -7.46
C MET A 286 -30.16 27.58 -7.86
N GLU A 287 -29.82 28.31 -8.92
CA GLU A 287 -30.64 29.41 -9.44
C GLU A 287 -32.02 28.90 -9.90
N GLU A 288 -32.07 27.72 -10.54
CA GLU A 288 -33.32 27.05 -10.91
C GLU A 288 -34.13 26.60 -9.68
N ALA A 289 -33.48 26.01 -8.68
CA ALA A 289 -34.13 25.62 -7.43
C ALA A 289 -34.73 26.82 -6.68
N GLN A 290 -34.03 27.95 -6.70
CA GLN A 290 -34.52 29.22 -6.14
C GLN A 290 -35.73 29.75 -6.93
N LYS A 291 -35.70 29.71 -8.26
CA LYS A 291 -36.83 30.09 -9.13
C LYS A 291 -38.07 29.20 -8.92
N GLN A 292 -37.88 27.93 -8.58
CA GLN A 292 -38.96 26.98 -8.28
C GLN A 292 -39.45 27.05 -6.82
N GLY A 293 -38.89 27.92 -5.98
CA GLY A 293 -39.26 28.03 -4.57
C GLY A 293 -38.83 26.85 -3.68
N ASN A 294 -37.91 25.99 -4.17
CA ASN A 294 -37.41 24.84 -3.42
C ASN A 294 -36.22 25.22 -2.53
N ASN A 295 -36.51 25.86 -1.40
CA ASN A 295 -35.50 26.37 -0.47
C ASN A 295 -34.63 25.28 0.16
N GLN A 296 -35.13 24.04 0.28
CA GLN A 296 -34.34 22.92 0.82
C GLN A 296 -33.24 22.51 -0.17
N LYS A 297 -33.60 22.29 -1.44
CA LYS A 297 -32.63 21.96 -2.50
C LYS A 297 -31.62 23.08 -2.72
N ALA A 298 -32.06 24.34 -2.68
CA ALA A 298 -31.15 25.49 -2.78
C ALA A 298 -30.14 25.55 -1.62
N GLY A 299 -30.56 25.21 -0.39
CA GLY A 299 -29.66 25.17 0.77
C GLY A 299 -28.64 24.03 0.73
N GLU A 300 -29.01 22.87 0.16
CA GLU A 300 -28.08 21.74 -0.08
C GLU A 300 -27.05 22.10 -1.15
N LEU A 301 -27.49 22.64 -2.30
CA LEU A 301 -26.62 23.08 -3.38
C LEU A 301 -25.67 24.20 -2.94
N GLN A 302 -26.10 25.13 -2.07
CA GLN A 302 -25.22 26.17 -1.53
C GLN A 302 -24.05 25.59 -0.73
N LYS A 303 -24.28 24.53 0.08
CA LYS A 303 -23.20 23.87 0.83
C LYS A 303 -22.21 23.18 -0.10
N GLU A 304 -22.69 22.54 -1.15
CA GLU A 304 -21.85 21.91 -2.19
C GLU A 304 -21.01 22.96 -2.92
N ILE A 305 -21.62 24.08 -3.34
CA ILE A 305 -20.95 25.23 -3.96
C ILE A 305 -19.86 25.81 -3.04
N ASP A 306 -20.15 25.99 -1.75
CA ASP A 306 -19.18 26.51 -0.79
C ASP A 306 -18.01 25.54 -0.57
N GLY A 307 -18.26 24.22 -0.63
CA GLY A 307 -17.23 23.19 -0.63
C GLY A 307 -16.33 23.27 -1.88
N LEU A 308 -16.94 23.28 -3.07
CA LEU A 308 -16.22 23.39 -4.34
C LEU A 308 -15.40 24.68 -4.45
N LYS A 309 -15.92 25.82 -3.96
CA LYS A 309 -15.17 27.09 -3.91
C LYS A 309 -13.93 27.01 -3.03
N LYS A 310 -13.99 26.33 -1.89
CA LYS A 310 -12.81 26.12 -1.02
C LYS A 310 -11.76 25.25 -1.71
N GLU A 311 -12.18 24.25 -2.47
CA GLU A 311 -11.26 23.39 -3.22
C GLU A 311 -10.64 24.08 -4.44
N GLN A 312 -11.29 25.10 -4.99
CA GLN A 312 -10.76 25.95 -6.07
C GLN A 312 -9.88 27.11 -5.59
N ASP A 313 -9.88 27.43 -4.29
CA ASP A 313 -9.12 28.53 -3.72
C ASP A 313 -7.62 28.53 -4.10
N PRO A 314 -6.93 27.38 -4.19
CA PRO A 314 -5.55 27.35 -4.68
C PRO A 314 -5.39 27.96 -6.09
N PHE A 315 -6.29 27.64 -7.03
CA PHE A 315 -6.23 28.11 -8.42
C PHE A 315 -6.53 29.60 -8.57
N ASN A 316 -7.32 30.18 -7.65
CA ASN A 316 -7.50 31.63 -7.58
C ASN A 316 -6.19 32.38 -7.32
N GLY A 317 -5.18 31.70 -6.77
CA GLY A 317 -3.85 32.24 -6.50
C GLY A 317 -2.92 32.38 -7.71
N LEU A 318 -3.27 31.86 -8.89
CA LEU A 318 -2.53 32.12 -10.13
C LEU A 318 -2.71 33.59 -10.57
N PRO A 319 -1.65 34.30 -10.99
CA PRO A 319 -1.79 35.62 -11.57
C PRO A 319 -2.71 35.60 -12.81
N GLU A 320 -3.53 36.64 -12.99
CA GLU A 320 -4.46 36.72 -14.13
C GLU A 320 -3.74 36.64 -15.49
N ASP A 321 -2.54 37.19 -15.56
CA ASP A 321 -1.65 37.15 -16.73
C ASP A 321 -1.31 35.69 -17.11
N ALA A 322 -0.96 34.88 -16.10
CA ALA A 322 -0.62 33.46 -16.26
C ALA A 322 -1.85 32.62 -16.57
N LYS A 323 -3.01 32.89 -15.94
CA LYS A 323 -4.28 32.23 -16.27
C LYS A 323 -4.68 32.49 -17.73
N LYS A 324 -4.53 33.74 -18.18
CA LYS A 324 -4.85 34.14 -19.55
C LYS A 324 -3.92 33.47 -20.56
N GLU A 325 -2.61 33.49 -20.33
CA GLU A 325 -1.65 32.79 -21.20
C GLU A 325 -1.94 31.29 -21.26
N LEU A 326 -2.14 30.66 -20.10
CA LEU A 326 -2.46 29.24 -20.00
C LEU A 326 -3.71 28.91 -20.83
N GLN A 327 -4.80 29.65 -20.61
CA GLN A 327 -6.05 29.47 -21.34
C GLN A 327 -5.87 29.67 -22.85
N GLU A 328 -5.15 30.71 -23.27
CA GLU A 328 -4.88 30.99 -24.69
C GLU A 328 -4.08 29.85 -25.35
N GLN A 329 -3.06 29.31 -24.67
CA GLN A 329 -2.27 28.21 -25.22
C GLN A 329 -3.04 26.88 -25.25
N ILE A 330 -3.87 26.61 -24.23
CA ILE A 330 -4.76 25.43 -24.22
C ILE A 330 -5.77 25.52 -25.36
N ASP A 331 -6.42 26.66 -25.54
CA ASP A 331 -7.42 26.85 -26.59
C ASP A 331 -6.79 26.73 -27.97
N LYS A 332 -5.58 27.25 -28.13
CA LYS A 332 -4.79 27.10 -29.35
C LYS A 332 -4.40 25.65 -29.61
N ALA A 333 -3.87 24.94 -28.61
CA ALA A 333 -3.48 23.53 -28.75
C ALA A 333 -4.70 22.64 -29.02
N THR A 334 -5.83 22.90 -28.36
CA THR A 334 -7.10 22.21 -28.61
C THR A 334 -7.56 22.43 -30.04
N ARG A 335 -7.47 23.66 -30.55
CA ARG A 335 -7.84 23.99 -31.93
C ARG A 335 -6.90 23.34 -32.95
N GLU A 336 -5.59 23.38 -32.73
CA GLU A 336 -4.58 22.72 -33.58
C GLU A 336 -4.80 21.19 -33.62
N ALA A 337 -5.04 20.57 -32.47
CA ALA A 337 -5.33 19.13 -32.37
C ALA A 337 -6.65 18.78 -33.06
N ALA A 338 -7.71 19.58 -32.87
CA ALA A 338 -8.98 19.40 -33.55
C ALA A 338 -8.86 19.58 -35.07
N GLU A 339 -8.08 20.56 -35.54
CA GLU A 339 -7.79 20.76 -36.97
C GLU A 339 -7.05 19.56 -37.56
N GLN A 340 -6.08 18.99 -36.85
CA GLN A 340 -5.37 17.79 -37.27
C GLN A 340 -6.30 16.58 -37.35
N LEU A 341 -7.10 16.32 -36.30
CA LEU A 341 -8.07 15.24 -36.30
C LEU A 341 -9.12 15.42 -37.40
N ASN A 342 -9.60 16.64 -37.64
CA ASN A 342 -10.54 16.93 -38.74
C ASN A 342 -9.93 16.68 -40.11
N LYS A 343 -8.65 17.01 -40.31
CA LYS A 343 -7.93 16.69 -41.55
C LYS A 343 -7.80 15.18 -41.74
N GLU A 344 -7.50 14.43 -40.68
CA GLU A 344 -7.49 12.96 -40.71
C GLU A 344 -8.88 12.39 -41.00
N ILE A 345 -9.95 12.97 -40.43
CA ILE A 345 -11.34 12.59 -40.75
C ILE A 345 -11.61 12.81 -42.23
N GLU A 346 -11.27 13.97 -42.80
CA GLU A 346 -11.47 14.27 -44.22
C GLU A 346 -10.69 13.30 -45.11
N GLU A 347 -9.44 12.99 -44.78
CA GLU A 347 -8.62 12.01 -45.50
C GLU A 347 -9.24 10.61 -45.44
N LYS A 348 -9.72 10.17 -44.28
CA LYS A 348 -10.37 8.86 -44.11
C LYS A 348 -11.76 8.79 -44.76
N GLN A 349 -12.51 9.88 -44.77
CA GLN A 349 -13.76 10.02 -45.52
C GLN A 349 -13.52 9.87 -47.02
N ASN A 350 -12.55 10.61 -47.56
CA ASN A 350 -12.16 10.53 -48.96
C ASN A 350 -11.67 9.12 -49.35
N GLN A 351 -10.92 8.45 -48.46
CA GLN A 351 -10.51 7.06 -48.65
C GLN A 351 -11.71 6.10 -48.68
N SER A 352 -12.65 6.25 -47.74
CA SER A 352 -13.87 5.43 -47.69
C SER A 352 -14.77 5.65 -48.91
N GLU A 353 -15.03 6.90 -49.29
CA GLU A 353 -15.82 7.24 -50.48
C GLU A 353 -15.14 6.77 -51.77
N GLY A 354 -13.83 6.96 -51.89
CA GLY A 354 -13.06 6.49 -53.04
C GLY A 354 -13.09 4.96 -53.18
N ALA A 355 -12.98 4.22 -52.08
CA ALA A 355 -13.11 2.77 -52.06
C ALA A 355 -14.52 2.32 -52.45
N LYS A 356 -15.56 2.98 -51.94
CA LYS A 356 -16.96 2.73 -52.28
C LYS A 356 -17.25 2.97 -53.76
N GLN A 357 -16.79 4.08 -54.34
CA GLN A 357 -16.95 4.37 -55.77
C GLN A 357 -16.29 3.30 -56.65
N LYS A 358 -15.09 2.85 -56.28
CA LYS A 358 -14.40 1.75 -56.97
C LYS A 358 -15.16 0.44 -56.82
N GLN A 359 -15.72 0.15 -55.65
CA GLN A 359 -16.55 -1.02 -55.41
C GLN A 359 -17.78 -1.04 -56.34
N GLU A 360 -18.47 0.09 -56.49
CA GLU A 360 -19.62 0.24 -57.39
C GLU A 360 -19.23 0.11 -58.88
N ALA A 361 -18.06 0.63 -59.28
CA ALA A 361 -17.53 0.46 -60.63
C ALA A 361 -17.18 -1.01 -60.93
N LEU A 362 -16.48 -1.67 -60.00
CA LEU A 362 -16.13 -3.09 -60.10
C LEU A 362 -17.38 -3.98 -60.14
N GLU A 363 -18.43 -3.63 -59.39
CA GLU A 363 -19.70 -4.37 -59.42
C GLU A 363 -20.35 -4.33 -60.80
N LYS A 364 -20.34 -3.17 -61.48
CA LYS A 364 -20.85 -3.04 -62.85
C LYS A 364 -20.01 -3.84 -63.84
N GLU A 365 -18.69 -3.77 -63.74
CA GLU A 365 -17.77 -4.55 -64.57
C GLU A 365 -17.99 -6.07 -64.38
N ILE A 366 -18.17 -6.53 -63.14
CA ILE A 366 -18.47 -7.93 -62.83
C ILE A 366 -19.80 -8.34 -63.47
N GLN A 367 -20.85 -7.53 -63.36
CA GLN A 367 -22.16 -7.83 -63.97
C GLN A 367 -22.06 -7.96 -65.50
N GLU A 368 -21.36 -7.03 -66.16
CA GLU A 368 -21.13 -7.09 -67.62
C GLU A 368 -20.34 -8.33 -68.04
N LEU A 369 -19.32 -8.72 -67.27
CA LEU A 369 -18.52 -9.91 -67.53
C LEU A 369 -19.33 -11.20 -67.29
N GLU A 370 -20.16 -11.24 -66.23
CA GLU A 370 -21.06 -12.36 -65.94
C GLU A 370 -22.12 -12.54 -67.04
N GLU A 371 -22.65 -11.46 -67.61
CA GLU A 371 -23.55 -11.53 -68.77
C GLU A 371 -22.85 -12.07 -70.01
N LYS A 372 -21.64 -11.62 -70.31
CA LYS A 372 -20.83 -12.15 -71.43
C LYS A 372 -20.51 -13.63 -71.23
N ALA A 373 -20.14 -14.04 -70.01
CA ALA A 373 -19.82 -15.43 -69.67
C ALA A 373 -21.01 -16.40 -69.83
N LYS A 374 -22.25 -15.93 -69.61
CA LYS A 374 -23.47 -16.72 -69.85
C LYS A 374 -23.65 -17.11 -71.33
N SER A 375 -23.13 -16.31 -72.25
CA SER A 375 -23.24 -16.53 -73.71
C SER A 375 -22.00 -17.17 -74.36
N ALA A 376 -20.88 -17.25 -73.63
CA ALA A 376 -19.62 -17.81 -74.12
C ALA A 376 -19.53 -19.33 -73.91
N SER A 377 -18.64 -20.01 -74.66
CA SER A 377 -18.39 -21.46 -74.51
C SER A 377 -16.92 -21.82 -74.70
N GLY A 378 -16.50 -22.95 -74.10
CA GLY A 378 -15.12 -23.42 -74.18
C GLY A 378 -14.14 -22.48 -73.48
N LYS A 379 -13.00 -22.20 -74.12
CA LYS A 379 -11.87 -21.46 -73.56
C LYS A 379 -12.20 -19.99 -73.24
N GLU A 380 -13.08 -19.37 -74.03
CA GLU A 380 -13.52 -17.99 -73.84
C GLU A 380 -14.34 -17.82 -72.55
N LYS A 381 -15.17 -18.82 -72.21
CA LYS A 381 -15.92 -18.83 -70.96
C LYS A 381 -14.98 -18.98 -69.76
N GLU A 382 -14.00 -19.85 -69.85
CA GLU A 382 -12.99 -20.06 -68.79
C GLU A 382 -12.15 -18.79 -68.54
N ASP A 383 -11.78 -18.07 -69.60
CA ASP A 383 -11.04 -16.80 -69.49
C ASP A 383 -11.90 -15.67 -68.90
N LEU A 384 -13.21 -15.62 -69.22
CA LEU A 384 -14.15 -14.68 -68.61
C LEU A 384 -14.42 -14.98 -67.13
N GLU A 385 -14.55 -16.26 -66.76
CA GLU A 385 -14.70 -16.70 -65.37
C GLU A 385 -13.49 -16.28 -64.50
N LYS A 386 -12.27 -16.44 -65.02
CA LYS A 386 -11.04 -15.95 -64.35
C LYS A 386 -11.02 -14.43 -64.19
N GLN A 387 -11.50 -13.68 -65.19
CA GLN A 387 -11.60 -12.21 -65.09
C GLN A 387 -12.64 -11.78 -64.05
N ILE A 388 -13.77 -12.47 -63.98
CA ILE A 388 -14.82 -12.23 -62.97
C ILE A 388 -14.27 -12.48 -61.56
N GLU A 389 -13.55 -13.59 -61.37
CA GLU A 389 -12.97 -13.95 -60.07
C GLU A 389 -11.95 -12.89 -59.60
N LYS A 390 -11.02 -12.49 -60.47
CA LYS A 390 -10.07 -11.41 -60.19
C LYS A 390 -10.76 -10.08 -59.83
N LYS A 391 -11.84 -9.73 -60.55
CA LYS A 391 -12.61 -8.50 -60.28
C LYS A 391 -13.37 -8.57 -58.96
N LYS A 392 -13.88 -9.75 -58.57
CA LYS A 392 -14.51 -9.98 -57.26
C LYS A 392 -13.51 -9.82 -56.11
N GLU A 393 -12.27 -10.23 -56.30
CA GLU A 393 -11.19 -10.01 -55.32
C GLU A 393 -10.76 -8.54 -55.22
N GLU A 394 -10.64 -7.84 -56.35
CA GLU A 394 -10.43 -6.39 -56.37
C GLU A 394 -11.55 -5.68 -55.60
N LYS A 395 -12.81 -6.09 -55.82
CA LYS A 395 -13.97 -5.53 -55.12
C LYS A 395 -13.92 -5.79 -53.60
N LEU A 396 -13.54 -6.99 -53.18
CA LEU A 396 -13.40 -7.32 -51.76
C LEU A 396 -12.28 -6.52 -51.10
N GLY A 397 -11.15 -6.32 -51.79
CA GLY A 397 -10.06 -5.48 -51.31
C GLY A 397 -10.51 -4.05 -51.02
N GLU A 398 -11.30 -3.46 -51.94
CA GLU A 398 -11.88 -2.14 -51.73
C GLU A 398 -12.95 -2.13 -50.62
N GLU A 399 -13.76 -3.18 -50.47
CA GLU A 399 -14.73 -3.29 -49.35
C GLU A 399 -14.03 -3.33 -47.97
N MET A 400 -12.90 -4.04 -47.86
CA MET A 400 -12.16 -4.11 -46.60
C MET A 400 -11.41 -2.80 -46.31
N LYS A 401 -10.86 -2.13 -47.33
CA LYS A 401 -10.33 -0.76 -47.19
C LYS A 401 -11.39 0.20 -46.67
N GLN A 402 -12.61 0.11 -47.22
CA GLN A 402 -13.72 0.92 -46.75
C GLN A 402 -14.02 0.63 -45.28
N LYS A 403 -14.14 -0.65 -44.88
CA LYS A 403 -14.38 -1.03 -43.47
C LYS A 403 -13.27 -0.56 -42.53
N GLN A 404 -12.00 -0.68 -42.93
CA GLN A 404 -10.88 -0.19 -42.15
C GLN A 404 -10.93 1.33 -42.01
N ALA A 405 -11.17 2.04 -43.11
CA ALA A 405 -11.31 3.50 -43.09
C ALA A 405 -12.50 3.94 -42.22
N GLU A 406 -13.64 3.23 -42.24
CA GLU A 406 -14.80 3.48 -41.39
C GLU A 406 -14.50 3.21 -39.90
N GLN A 407 -13.76 2.15 -39.58
CA GLN A 407 -13.31 1.85 -38.22
C GLN A 407 -12.35 2.93 -37.69
N ASP A 408 -11.34 3.29 -38.48
CA ASP A 408 -10.40 4.36 -38.16
C ASP A 408 -11.15 5.69 -37.96
N LEU A 409 -12.06 6.01 -38.87
CA LEU A 409 -12.87 7.23 -38.84
C LEU A 409 -13.74 7.30 -37.59
N LYS A 410 -14.38 6.19 -37.19
CA LYS A 410 -15.12 6.12 -35.93
C LYS A 410 -14.22 6.42 -34.74
N GLN A 411 -13.04 5.80 -34.67
CA GLN A 411 -12.10 6.06 -33.57
C GLN A 411 -11.60 7.51 -33.54
N ILE A 412 -11.37 8.13 -34.71
CA ILE A 412 -10.95 9.54 -34.79
C ILE A 412 -12.09 10.47 -34.36
N GLN A 413 -13.33 10.15 -34.75
CA GLN A 413 -14.52 10.90 -34.32
C GLN A 413 -14.74 10.80 -32.81
N ASP A 414 -14.63 9.59 -32.23
CA ASP A 414 -14.73 9.37 -30.78
C ASP A 414 -13.65 10.21 -30.05
N ALA A 415 -12.39 10.17 -30.52
CA ALA A 415 -11.30 10.97 -29.93
C ALA A 415 -11.53 12.49 -30.04
N LEU A 416 -12.12 12.97 -31.14
CA LEU A 416 -12.48 14.38 -31.33
C LEU A 416 -13.64 14.78 -30.41
N GLU A 417 -14.63 13.91 -30.25
CA GLU A 417 -15.76 14.11 -29.35
C GLU A 417 -15.29 14.18 -27.89
N ASP A 418 -14.44 13.25 -27.46
CA ASP A 418 -13.84 13.23 -26.11
C ASP A 418 -13.03 14.51 -25.83
N MET A 419 -12.33 15.04 -26.84
CA MET A 419 -11.57 16.29 -26.73
C MET A 419 -12.49 17.52 -26.63
N GLN A 420 -13.59 17.54 -27.39
CA GLN A 420 -14.56 18.66 -27.40
C GLN A 420 -15.46 18.66 -26.15
N SER A 421 -15.86 17.48 -25.67
CA SER A 421 -16.62 17.31 -24.42
C SER A 421 -15.75 17.65 -23.20
N GLY A 422 -14.43 17.48 -23.34
CA GLY A 422 -13.44 17.63 -22.28
C GLY A 422 -13.31 16.39 -21.39
N GLU A 423 -13.78 15.23 -21.87
CA GLU A 423 -13.58 13.92 -21.25
C GLU A 423 -12.16 13.39 -21.46
N ALA A 424 -11.50 13.72 -22.58
CA ALA A 424 -10.10 13.34 -22.87
C ALA A 424 -9.03 14.04 -21.98
N GLY A 425 -9.47 14.91 -21.06
CA GLY A 425 -8.60 15.84 -20.36
C GLY A 425 -8.19 17.02 -21.25
N MET A 426 -7.63 18.05 -20.62
CA MET A 426 -7.14 19.26 -21.26
C MET A 426 -5.74 19.00 -21.86
N PRO A 427 -5.47 19.39 -23.11
CA PRO A 427 -4.11 19.40 -23.63
C PRO A 427 -3.26 20.42 -22.85
N TYR A 428 -2.05 20.03 -22.47
CA TYR A 428 -1.12 20.86 -21.71
C TYR A 428 0.17 21.09 -22.51
N PRO A 429 0.22 22.11 -23.40
CA PRO A 429 1.39 22.42 -24.21
C PRO A 429 2.44 23.17 -23.38
N GLU A 430 3.05 22.48 -22.42
CA GLU A 430 4.03 23.04 -21.48
C GLU A 430 5.14 23.81 -22.20
N ASP A 431 5.63 23.27 -23.32
CA ASP A 431 6.71 23.85 -24.14
C ASP A 431 6.36 25.23 -24.74
N LYS A 432 5.06 25.53 -24.91
CA LYS A 432 4.56 26.80 -25.44
C LYS A 432 4.30 27.85 -24.36
N LEU A 433 4.38 27.50 -23.08
CA LEU A 433 4.19 28.42 -21.95
C LEU A 433 5.47 29.21 -21.63
N SER A 434 5.32 30.46 -21.20
CA SER A 434 6.41 31.26 -20.64
C SER A 434 7.01 30.64 -19.38
N GLU A 435 8.29 30.92 -19.13
CA GLU A 435 8.98 30.46 -17.93
C GLU A 435 8.37 31.05 -16.65
N GLU A 436 7.78 32.25 -16.74
CA GLU A 436 7.00 32.86 -15.67
C GLU A 436 5.75 32.03 -15.36
N THR A 437 4.96 31.67 -16.37
CA THR A 437 3.73 30.88 -16.19
C THR A 437 4.02 29.47 -15.66
N LYS A 438 5.06 28.80 -16.17
CA LYS A 438 5.51 27.49 -15.64
C LYS A 438 5.86 27.56 -14.15
N LYS A 439 6.57 28.62 -13.72
CA LYS A 439 6.92 28.81 -12.30
C LYS A 439 5.70 29.03 -11.42
N GLU A 440 4.69 29.73 -11.90
CA GLU A 440 3.46 29.95 -11.12
C GLU A 440 2.63 28.66 -11.00
N ILE A 441 2.55 27.85 -12.07
CA ILE A 441 1.95 26.51 -12.03
C ILE A 441 2.72 25.60 -11.07
N GLU A 442 4.04 25.68 -11.06
CA GLU A 442 4.85 24.89 -10.13
C GLU A 442 4.65 25.30 -8.67
N LYS A 443 4.59 26.60 -8.39
CA LYS A 443 4.24 27.10 -7.05
C LYS A 443 2.85 26.63 -6.60
N LEU A 444 1.91 26.53 -7.53
CA LEU A 444 0.57 26.01 -7.27
C LEU A 444 0.64 24.52 -6.88
N PHE A 445 1.35 23.72 -7.66
CA PHE A 445 1.52 22.28 -7.42
C PHE A 445 2.18 22.02 -6.06
N GLN A 446 3.25 22.75 -5.73
CA GLN A 446 3.95 22.62 -4.44
C GLN A 446 3.10 22.98 -3.22
N LYS A 447 2.06 23.80 -3.37
CA LYS A 447 1.12 24.15 -2.29
C LYS A 447 0.07 23.08 -2.03
N LEU A 448 -0.10 22.10 -2.93
CA LEU A 448 -1.05 21.02 -2.73
C LEU A 448 -0.65 20.12 -1.55
N PRO A 449 -1.62 19.52 -0.84
CA PRO A 449 -1.32 18.48 0.15
C PRO A 449 -0.53 17.32 -0.46
N GLN A 450 0.36 16.70 0.31
CA GLN A 450 1.17 15.57 -0.15
C GLN A 450 0.32 14.40 -0.67
N GLU A 451 -0.82 14.12 -0.03
CA GLU A 451 -1.75 13.08 -0.50
C GLU A 451 -2.29 13.39 -1.90
N LYS A 452 -2.52 14.67 -2.22
CA LYS A 452 -2.98 15.10 -3.54
C LYS A 452 -1.87 15.03 -4.59
N GLN A 453 -0.64 15.44 -4.24
CA GLN A 453 0.50 15.26 -5.14
C GLN A 453 0.71 13.78 -5.47
N LYS A 454 0.53 12.88 -4.48
CA LYS A 454 0.62 11.43 -4.70
C LYS A 454 -0.48 10.89 -5.62
N ASP A 455 -1.74 11.29 -5.42
CA ASP A 455 -2.85 10.90 -6.31
C ASP A 455 -2.62 11.37 -7.75
N LEU A 456 -2.11 12.59 -7.92
CA LEU A 456 -1.75 13.13 -9.23
C LEU A 456 -0.57 12.37 -9.85
N ARG A 457 0.44 11.99 -9.06
CA ARG A 457 1.55 11.13 -9.49
C ARG A 457 1.04 9.79 -10.02
N GLU A 458 0.18 9.11 -9.27
CA GLU A 458 -0.35 7.79 -9.65
C GLU A 458 -1.16 7.88 -10.97
N LYS A 459 -1.91 8.97 -11.19
CA LYS A 459 -2.61 9.24 -12.47
C LYS A 459 -1.63 9.53 -13.61
N ALA A 460 -0.58 10.30 -13.34
CA ALA A 460 0.46 10.63 -14.30
C ALA A 460 1.25 9.39 -14.74
N GLU A 461 1.63 8.54 -13.79
CA GLU A 461 2.28 7.26 -14.05
C GLU A 461 1.41 6.39 -14.95
N LYS A 462 0.14 6.21 -14.61
CA LYS A 462 -0.79 5.43 -15.43
C LYS A 462 -0.88 5.94 -16.87
N GLN A 463 -1.00 7.26 -17.05
CA GLN A 463 -1.13 7.87 -18.37
C GLN A 463 0.12 7.70 -19.23
N LEU A 464 1.32 7.83 -18.65
CA LEU A 464 2.58 7.63 -19.37
C LEU A 464 2.92 6.15 -19.60
N GLU A 465 2.51 5.26 -18.69
CA GLU A 465 2.55 3.80 -18.90
C GLU A 465 1.67 3.39 -20.09
N ASP A 466 0.44 3.90 -20.17
CA ASP A 466 -0.47 3.63 -21.29
C ASP A 466 0.09 4.16 -22.63
N PHE A 467 0.75 5.32 -22.59
CA PHE A 467 1.45 5.89 -23.74
C PHE A 467 2.65 5.03 -24.17
N GLU A 468 3.49 4.58 -23.23
CA GLU A 468 4.62 3.70 -23.55
C GLU A 468 4.14 2.35 -24.10
N ASP A 469 3.14 1.72 -23.48
CA ASP A 469 2.57 0.45 -23.95
C ASP A 469 2.08 0.56 -25.40
N ALA A 470 1.39 1.66 -25.73
CA ALA A 470 0.92 1.92 -27.10
C ALA A 470 2.07 2.07 -28.11
N ILE A 471 3.19 2.66 -27.71
CA ILE A 471 4.38 2.79 -28.57
C ILE A 471 5.11 1.45 -28.71
N ASN A 472 5.35 0.76 -27.59
CA ASN A 472 6.12 -0.48 -27.57
C ASN A 472 5.42 -1.62 -28.32
N LYS A 473 4.09 -1.63 -28.37
CA LYS A 473 3.31 -2.63 -29.12
C LYS A 473 3.74 -2.79 -30.59
N GLU A 474 4.28 -1.75 -31.21
CA GLU A 474 4.81 -1.84 -32.58
C GLU A 474 6.32 -2.00 -32.69
N MET A 475 7.11 -1.51 -31.72
CA MET A 475 8.57 -1.59 -31.78
C MET A 475 9.16 -2.83 -31.12
N GLU A 476 8.41 -3.48 -30.23
CA GLU A 476 8.91 -4.69 -29.60
C GLU A 476 9.00 -5.82 -30.64
N GLY A 477 10.19 -6.41 -30.77
CA GLY A 477 10.42 -7.54 -31.67
C GLY A 477 9.44 -8.68 -31.39
N LYS A 478 8.49 -8.87 -32.30
CA LYS A 478 7.30 -9.71 -32.08
C LYS A 478 7.65 -11.20 -32.06
N LEU A 479 8.93 -11.58 -32.17
CA LEU A 479 9.43 -12.94 -32.33
C LEU A 479 10.15 -13.55 -31.11
N ASN A 480 10.35 -12.80 -30.03
CA ASN A 480 11.01 -13.27 -28.81
C ASN A 480 10.08 -14.00 -27.83
N GLU A 481 10.40 -15.26 -27.51
CA GLU A 481 9.60 -16.12 -26.60
C GLU A 481 9.49 -15.60 -25.16
N ASP A 482 10.45 -14.79 -24.70
CA ASP A 482 10.52 -14.25 -23.33
C ASP A 482 10.29 -12.72 -23.30
N ARG A 483 9.28 -12.22 -24.00
CA ARG A 483 8.99 -10.76 -23.96
C ARG A 483 8.62 -10.28 -22.54
N PRO A 484 9.10 -9.10 -22.11
CA PRO A 484 8.63 -8.45 -20.89
C PRO A 484 7.11 -8.25 -20.86
N GLU A 485 6.52 -8.26 -19.67
CA GLU A 485 5.11 -7.87 -19.49
C GLU A 485 4.96 -6.35 -19.73
N SER A 486 3.87 -5.94 -20.38
CA SER A 486 3.47 -4.53 -20.50
C SER A 486 3.06 -3.94 -19.14
N HIS A 487 3.03 -2.60 -19.02
CA HIS A 487 2.60 -1.95 -17.78
C HIS A 487 1.14 -2.28 -17.44
N LYS A 488 0.28 -2.36 -18.46
CA LYS A 488 -1.11 -2.79 -18.29
C LYS A 488 -1.23 -4.23 -17.78
N GLU A 489 -0.54 -5.19 -18.39
CA GLU A 489 -0.52 -6.58 -17.92
C GLU A 489 0.01 -6.67 -16.47
N HIS A 490 1.04 -5.89 -16.16
CA HIS A 490 1.62 -5.82 -14.82
C HIS A 490 0.60 -5.34 -13.77
N ARG A 491 -0.10 -4.23 -14.04
CA ARG A 491 -1.14 -3.69 -13.15
C ARG A 491 -2.29 -4.67 -12.97
N GLU A 492 -2.78 -5.29 -14.04
CA GLU A 492 -3.86 -6.28 -13.99
C GLU A 492 -3.46 -7.51 -13.14
N ARG A 493 -2.18 -7.89 -13.13
CA ARG A 493 -1.63 -8.96 -12.29
C ARG A 493 -1.49 -8.56 -10.82
N GLU A 494 -1.09 -7.31 -10.52
CA GLU A 494 -0.89 -6.82 -9.15
C GLU A 494 -2.19 -6.38 -8.46
N GLU A 495 -3.19 -5.93 -9.21
CA GLU A 495 -4.47 -5.43 -8.68
C GLU A 495 -5.14 -6.40 -7.67
N PRO A 496 -5.21 -7.73 -7.92
CA PRO A 496 -5.75 -8.69 -6.96
C PRO A 496 -5.01 -8.68 -5.62
N GLU A 497 -3.67 -8.59 -5.65
CA GLU A 497 -2.83 -8.58 -4.45
C GLU A 497 -2.99 -7.27 -3.68
N LYS A 498 -2.94 -6.13 -4.36
CA LYS A 498 -3.19 -4.79 -3.77
C LYS A 498 -4.59 -4.71 -3.16
N ARG A 499 -5.64 -5.13 -3.89
CA ARG A 499 -7.02 -5.19 -3.36
C ARG A 499 -7.14 -6.11 -2.14
N SER A 500 -6.37 -7.19 -2.08
CA SER A 500 -6.36 -8.08 -0.92
C SER A 500 -5.63 -7.47 0.29
N ALA A 501 -4.55 -6.71 0.06
CA ALA A 501 -3.79 -6.00 1.08
C ALA A 501 -4.60 -4.82 1.65
N ASP A 502 -5.25 -4.02 0.79
CA ASP A 502 -6.10 -2.90 1.19
C ASP A 502 -7.33 -3.34 1.98
N LYS A 503 -7.90 -4.51 1.63
CA LYS A 503 -8.96 -5.11 2.43
C LYS A 503 -8.47 -5.50 3.83
N ARG A 504 -7.25 -6.04 3.93
CA ARG A 504 -6.66 -6.42 5.24
C ARG A 504 -6.37 -5.18 6.09
N THR A 505 -5.80 -4.12 5.52
CA THR A 505 -5.51 -2.87 6.24
C THR A 505 -6.77 -2.17 6.72
N LYS A 506 -7.79 -2.01 5.86
CA LYS A 506 -9.09 -1.46 6.28
C LYS A 506 -9.74 -2.28 7.40
N THR A 507 -9.71 -3.61 7.29
CA THR A 507 -10.26 -4.49 8.34
C THR A 507 -9.51 -4.32 9.67
N GLU A 508 -8.20 -4.09 9.62
CA GLU A 508 -7.36 -3.91 10.80
C GLU A 508 -7.50 -2.53 11.45
N GLU A 509 -7.73 -1.48 10.66
CA GLU A 509 -8.08 -0.14 11.13
C GLU A 509 -9.48 -0.10 11.76
N GLU A 510 -10.48 -0.70 11.11
CA GLU A 510 -11.84 -0.84 11.66
C GLU A 510 -11.82 -1.62 12.98
N LYS A 511 -11.03 -2.70 13.06
CA LYS A 511 -10.85 -3.46 14.29
C LYS A 511 -10.22 -2.62 15.40
N LYS A 512 -9.19 -1.81 15.11
CA LYS A 512 -8.57 -0.92 16.09
C LYS A 512 -9.52 0.16 16.58
N GLU A 513 -10.34 0.72 15.70
CA GLU A 513 -11.34 1.73 16.08
C GLU A 513 -12.46 1.12 16.93
N LEU A 514 -12.90 -0.09 16.58
CA LEU A 514 -13.88 -0.85 17.37
C LEU A 514 -13.31 -1.23 18.75
N GLU A 515 -12.06 -1.67 18.84
CA GLU A 515 -11.37 -1.95 20.10
C GLU A 515 -11.27 -0.70 20.98
N LYS A 516 -10.93 0.46 20.42
CA LYS A 516 -10.93 1.74 21.15
C LYS A 516 -12.32 2.12 21.68
N LYS A 517 -13.37 1.97 20.85
CA LYS A 517 -14.75 2.23 21.27
C LYS A 517 -15.23 1.26 22.35
N LEU A 518 -14.88 -0.03 22.22
CA LEU A 518 -15.18 -1.06 23.23
C LEU A 518 -14.48 -0.78 24.56
N GLU A 519 -13.21 -0.37 24.53
CA GLU A 519 -12.43 -0.02 25.71
C GLU A 519 -12.98 1.24 26.40
N GLN A 520 -13.41 2.25 25.63
CA GLN A 520 -14.07 3.44 26.17
C GLN A 520 -15.39 3.07 26.87
N MET A 521 -16.26 2.29 26.20
CA MET A 521 -17.52 1.82 26.79
C MET A 521 -17.30 0.93 28.03
N ARG A 522 -16.18 0.19 28.08
CA ARG A 522 -15.79 -0.62 29.24
C ARG A 522 -15.36 0.27 30.40
N ARG A 523 -14.51 1.28 30.16
CA ARG A 523 -14.06 2.24 31.17
C ARG A 523 -15.18 3.11 31.74
N GLU A 524 -16.16 3.49 30.94
CA GLU A 524 -17.33 4.26 31.38
C GLU A 524 -18.24 3.47 32.36
N LYS A 525 -18.20 2.13 32.31
CA LYS A 525 -18.98 1.24 33.19
C LYS A 525 -18.21 0.77 34.42
N MET A 526 -16.92 1.05 34.51
CA MET A 526 -16.06 0.63 35.62
C MET A 526 -16.21 1.55 36.84
N THR A 527 -16.26 0.95 38.03
CA THR A 527 -16.19 1.71 39.28
C THR A 527 -14.77 2.25 39.50
N GLU A 528 -14.62 3.26 40.35
CA GLU A 528 -13.30 3.80 40.72
C GLU A 528 -12.37 2.73 41.33
N TYR A 529 -12.94 1.75 42.03
CA TYR A 529 -12.20 0.58 42.50
C TYR A 529 -11.69 -0.29 41.35
N ASP A 530 -12.54 -0.56 40.35
CA ASP A 530 -12.17 -1.42 39.21
C ASP A 530 -11.03 -0.81 38.39
N LYS A 531 -11.02 0.52 38.23
CA LYS A 531 -9.93 1.26 37.57
C LYS A 531 -8.62 1.12 38.35
N ALA A 532 -8.65 1.35 39.67
CA ALA A 532 -7.47 1.20 40.51
C ALA A 532 -6.96 -0.25 40.55
N TYR A 533 -7.87 -1.24 40.54
CA TYR A 533 -7.52 -2.66 40.45
C TYR A 533 -6.87 -3.00 39.10
N GLU A 534 -7.39 -2.52 37.98
CA GLU A 534 -6.82 -2.78 36.65
C GLU A 534 -5.41 -2.19 36.52
N GLU A 535 -5.19 -0.97 37.03
CA GLU A 535 -3.87 -0.33 37.03
C GLU A 535 -2.84 -1.04 37.92
N THR A 536 -3.29 -1.75 38.96
CA THR A 536 -2.40 -2.42 39.93
C THR A 536 -2.43 -3.95 39.85
N ALA A 537 -3.15 -4.52 38.89
CA ALA A 537 -3.39 -5.97 38.79
C ALA A 537 -2.09 -6.78 38.71
N ASP A 538 -1.11 -6.29 37.96
CA ASP A 538 0.19 -6.94 37.80
C ASP A 538 0.98 -6.94 39.11
N ILE A 539 0.95 -5.82 39.86
CA ILE A 539 1.59 -5.70 41.17
C ILE A 539 0.93 -6.68 42.16
N ILE A 540 -0.41 -6.71 42.20
CA ILE A 540 -1.19 -7.62 43.04
C ILE A 540 -0.83 -9.08 42.74
N ASN A 541 -0.86 -9.47 41.46
CA ASN A 541 -0.60 -10.85 41.06
C ASN A 541 0.85 -11.25 41.31
N SER A 542 1.80 -10.36 41.04
CA SER A 542 3.23 -10.57 41.33
C SER A 542 3.46 -10.75 42.83
N LEU A 543 2.98 -9.83 43.67
CA LEU A 543 3.11 -9.89 45.12
C LEU A 543 2.46 -11.15 45.70
N TYR A 544 1.22 -11.44 45.29
CA TYR A 544 0.52 -12.66 45.70
C TYR A 544 1.34 -13.91 45.36
N ASN A 545 1.90 -14.01 44.16
CA ASN A 545 2.69 -15.18 43.77
C ASN A 545 4.00 -15.30 44.56
N ARG A 546 4.68 -14.18 44.85
CA ARG A 546 5.87 -14.15 45.72
C ARG A 546 5.54 -14.61 47.14
N LEU A 547 4.48 -14.08 47.73
CA LEU A 547 4.02 -14.41 49.08
C LEU A 547 3.46 -15.83 49.16
N LYS A 548 2.67 -16.28 48.18
CA LYS A 548 2.11 -17.64 48.12
C LYS A 548 3.21 -18.70 48.28
N LYS A 549 4.39 -18.50 47.66
CA LYS A 549 5.56 -19.40 47.82
C LYS A 549 6.12 -19.41 49.23
N PHE A 550 5.97 -18.34 50.01
CA PHE A 550 6.36 -18.29 51.41
C PHE A 550 5.35 -19.05 52.30
N PHE A 551 4.04 -18.90 52.04
CA PHE A 551 2.99 -19.59 52.80
C PHE A 551 2.81 -21.09 52.45
N LEU A 552 3.26 -21.55 51.27
CA LEU A 552 3.09 -22.94 50.80
C LEU A 552 3.94 -24.00 51.54
N PRO A 553 5.26 -23.82 51.78
CA PRO A 553 6.12 -24.78 52.48
C PRO A 553 5.68 -25.08 53.92
N GLU A 554 5.02 -24.12 54.57
CA GLU A 554 4.54 -24.25 55.95
C GLU A 554 3.18 -24.95 56.07
N ARG A 555 2.49 -25.26 54.96
CA ARG A 555 1.22 -26.00 54.98
C ARG A 555 1.38 -27.52 54.77
N HIS A 556 2.60 -28.00 54.48
CA HIS A 556 2.84 -29.43 54.37
C HIS A 556 2.92 -30.08 55.75
N PRO A 557 2.23 -31.22 56.00
CA PRO A 557 2.28 -31.89 57.29
C PRO A 557 3.70 -32.33 57.64
N LYS A 558 4.25 -31.82 58.75
CA LYS A 558 5.56 -32.23 59.29
C LYS A 558 5.35 -33.17 60.47
N TRP A 559 6.27 -34.13 60.64
CA TRP A 559 6.31 -34.97 61.82
C TRP A 559 6.82 -34.17 63.01
N GLN A 560 6.01 -34.05 64.05
CA GLN A 560 6.42 -33.48 65.33
C GLN A 560 6.38 -34.56 66.42
N LYS A 561 7.41 -34.57 67.27
CA LYS A 561 7.62 -35.49 68.40
C LYS A 561 6.96 -34.95 69.68
N GLY A 562 6.79 -35.82 70.67
CA GLY A 562 6.43 -35.40 72.03
C GLY A 562 4.93 -35.44 72.34
N PHE A 563 4.18 -36.29 71.65
CA PHE A 563 2.75 -36.47 71.90
C PHE A 563 2.45 -37.79 72.62
N PRO A 564 1.34 -37.87 73.38
CA PRO A 564 0.93 -39.10 74.06
C PRO A 564 0.31 -40.12 73.10
N THR A 565 -0.05 -39.70 71.88
CA THR A 565 -0.57 -40.55 70.80
C THR A 565 -0.15 -40.00 69.43
N GLY A 566 -0.06 -40.88 68.42
CA GLY A 566 0.34 -40.50 67.07
C GLY A 566 0.47 -41.69 66.13
N SER A 567 0.84 -41.43 64.88
CA SER A 567 0.93 -42.45 63.82
C SER A 567 2.34 -43.02 63.65
N ARG A 568 3.35 -42.47 64.34
CA ARG A 568 4.71 -43.01 64.38
C ARG A 568 5.23 -42.97 65.82
N LEU A 569 6.02 -43.97 66.20
CA LEU A 569 6.66 -44.03 67.50
C LEU A 569 8.06 -43.38 67.44
N ASP A 570 8.38 -42.48 68.38
CA ASP A 570 9.73 -41.98 68.59
C ASP A 570 10.51 -43.02 69.41
N LEU A 571 11.28 -43.85 68.72
CA LEU A 571 12.03 -44.96 69.33
C LEU A 571 12.96 -44.50 70.47
N GLY A 572 13.59 -43.32 70.34
CA GLY A 572 14.46 -42.78 71.38
C GLY A 572 13.69 -42.45 72.66
N LYS A 573 12.47 -41.92 72.53
CA LYS A 573 11.58 -41.66 73.68
C LYS A 573 10.94 -42.93 74.21
N ALA A 574 10.65 -43.92 73.36
CA ALA A 574 10.18 -45.24 73.78
C ALA A 574 11.18 -45.95 74.70
N MET A 575 12.45 -45.97 74.31
CA MET A 575 13.53 -46.53 75.14
C MET A 575 13.69 -45.74 76.46
N GLN A 576 13.55 -44.41 76.43
CA GLN A 576 13.59 -43.60 77.65
C GLN A 576 12.38 -43.85 78.56
N ALA A 577 11.20 -44.11 78.00
CA ALA A 577 9.99 -44.35 78.77
C ALA A 577 9.99 -45.72 79.50
N GLU A 578 10.74 -46.68 78.97
CA GLU A 578 10.99 -47.95 79.67
C GLU A 578 11.76 -47.74 80.97
N ALA A 579 12.66 -46.74 81.01
CA ALA A 579 13.42 -46.37 82.20
C ALA A 579 12.68 -45.36 83.11
N ASP A 580 11.94 -44.40 82.55
CA ASP A 580 11.13 -43.42 83.30
C ASP A 580 9.72 -43.27 82.66
N PRO A 581 8.66 -43.78 83.32
CA PRO A 581 7.29 -43.75 82.82
C PRO A 581 6.76 -42.34 82.48
N LYS A 582 7.37 -41.26 82.98
CA LYS A 582 6.96 -39.89 82.63
C LYS A 582 7.10 -39.56 81.14
N TYR A 583 7.96 -40.29 80.42
CA TYR A 583 8.11 -40.10 78.97
C TYR A 583 7.02 -40.79 78.14
N LEU A 584 6.13 -41.60 78.76
CA LEU A 584 5.00 -42.24 78.08
C LEU A 584 4.09 -41.21 77.38
N GLU A 585 3.93 -40.01 77.95
CA GLU A 585 3.12 -38.94 77.35
C GLU A 585 3.80 -38.23 76.16
N LYS A 586 5.02 -38.60 75.80
CA LYS A 586 5.82 -37.95 74.75
C LYS A 586 6.34 -38.93 73.69
N LEU A 587 5.79 -40.15 73.67
CA LEU A 587 6.26 -41.26 72.85
C LEU A 587 6.02 -41.12 71.36
N TRP A 588 4.98 -40.40 70.98
CA TRP A 588 4.46 -40.48 69.63
C TRP A 588 4.83 -39.25 68.82
N GLU A 589 5.08 -39.49 67.55
CA GLU A 589 5.15 -38.48 66.50
C GLU A 589 3.81 -38.46 65.75
N ARG A 590 3.32 -37.27 65.45
CA ARG A 590 2.14 -37.09 64.58
C ARG A 590 2.43 -36.06 63.51
N LYS A 591 1.79 -36.22 62.35
CA LYS A 591 1.77 -35.21 61.31
C LYS A 591 0.93 -34.02 61.79
N THR A 592 1.59 -32.92 62.13
CA THR A 592 0.93 -31.65 62.45
C THR A 592 1.08 -30.72 61.27
N ILE A 593 -0.01 -30.06 60.87
CA ILE A 593 0.05 -28.91 59.97
C ILE A 593 0.48 -27.74 60.86
N PRO A 594 1.60 -27.04 60.58
CA PRO A 594 1.95 -25.83 61.29
C PRO A 594 0.77 -24.87 61.34
N HIS A 595 0.55 -24.22 62.49
CA HIS A 595 -0.58 -23.30 62.66
C HIS A 595 -0.61 -22.26 61.55
N LYS A 596 -1.83 -21.97 61.05
CA LYS A 596 -2.14 -20.89 60.11
C LYS A 596 -1.32 -19.65 60.51
N LEU A 597 -0.57 -19.08 59.57
CA LEU A 597 0.14 -17.82 59.79
C LEU A 597 -0.89 -16.75 60.19
N ASP A 598 -0.92 -16.46 61.48
CA ASP A 598 -1.98 -15.72 62.15
C ASP A 598 -1.62 -14.24 62.21
N TYR A 599 -1.47 -13.64 61.03
CA TYR A 599 -1.18 -12.21 60.88
C TYR A 599 -2.46 -11.37 61.06
N ARG A 600 -2.30 -10.15 61.59
CA ARG A 600 -3.36 -9.13 61.64
C ARG A 600 -2.81 -7.81 61.15
N PHE A 601 -3.51 -7.19 60.21
CA PHE A 601 -3.16 -5.87 59.69
C PHE A 601 -4.28 -4.88 59.97
N SER A 602 -4.00 -3.85 60.76
CA SER A 602 -4.85 -2.67 60.89
C SER A 602 -4.20 -1.56 60.07
N VAL A 603 -4.92 -1.02 59.09
CA VAL A 603 -4.42 0.03 58.19
C VAL A 603 -5.19 1.31 58.48
N LEU A 604 -4.44 2.34 58.87
CA LEU A 604 -4.89 3.71 59.05
C LEU A 604 -4.48 4.53 57.82
N VAL A 605 -5.46 5.15 57.19
CA VAL A 605 -5.25 5.96 55.98
C VAL A 605 -5.66 7.39 56.27
N ASP A 606 -4.71 8.30 56.11
CA ASP A 606 -4.96 9.73 56.19
C ASP A 606 -5.84 10.16 55.02
N LEU A 607 -6.95 10.80 55.35
CA LEU A 607 -7.92 11.37 54.43
C LEU A 607 -8.10 12.87 54.71
N SER A 608 -7.08 13.54 55.28
CA SER A 608 -7.10 14.98 55.51
C SER A 608 -7.06 15.77 54.20
N GLY A 609 -7.37 17.07 54.25
CA GLY A 609 -7.40 17.93 53.06
C GLY A 609 -6.08 18.00 52.29
N SER A 610 -4.92 17.77 52.93
CA SER A 610 -3.62 17.72 52.25
C SER A 610 -3.46 16.53 51.31
N MET A 611 -4.28 15.49 51.48
CA MET A 611 -4.29 14.28 50.66
C MET A 611 -5.03 14.47 49.33
N GLU A 612 -5.74 15.58 49.13
CA GLU A 612 -6.52 15.81 47.91
C GLU A 612 -5.66 15.76 46.63
N GLY A 613 -6.25 15.28 45.53
CA GLY A 613 -5.58 15.16 44.24
C GLY A 613 -4.76 13.88 44.11
N GLU A 614 -3.50 14.01 43.65
CA GLU A 614 -2.68 12.85 43.28
C GLU A 614 -2.36 11.93 44.47
N LYS A 615 -2.21 12.48 45.68
CA LYS A 615 -1.80 11.70 46.85
C LYS A 615 -2.85 10.68 47.25
N ILE A 616 -4.13 11.06 47.32
CA ILE A 616 -5.20 10.13 47.65
C ILE A 616 -5.40 9.07 46.57
N GLU A 617 -5.23 9.41 45.29
CA GLU A 617 -5.32 8.47 44.16
C GLU A 617 -4.27 7.37 44.26
N GLU A 618 -2.99 7.75 44.43
CA GLU A 618 -1.89 6.79 44.52
C GLU A 618 -1.94 6.02 45.86
N THR A 619 -2.36 6.66 46.95
CA THR A 619 -2.58 5.98 48.24
C THR A 619 -3.67 4.92 48.14
N PHE A 620 -4.78 5.25 47.48
CA PHE A 620 -5.89 4.32 47.28
C PHE A 620 -5.45 3.10 46.46
N LYS A 621 -4.64 3.27 45.42
CA LYS A 621 -4.03 2.16 44.68
C LYS A 621 -3.21 1.23 45.58
N GLY A 622 -2.38 1.79 46.46
CA GLY A 622 -1.63 0.97 47.43
C GLY A 622 -2.53 0.24 48.44
N VAL A 623 -3.63 0.87 48.87
CA VAL A 623 -4.66 0.21 49.70
C VAL A 623 -5.29 -0.95 48.93
N VAL A 624 -5.66 -0.77 47.66
CA VAL A 624 -6.20 -1.84 46.79
C VAL A 624 -5.21 -2.99 46.64
N VAL A 625 -3.92 -2.71 46.46
CA VAL A 625 -2.88 -3.74 46.42
C VAL A 625 -2.87 -4.56 47.71
N LEU A 626 -2.89 -3.90 48.87
CA LEU A 626 -2.88 -4.56 50.17
C LEU A 626 -4.15 -5.38 50.40
N THR A 627 -5.33 -4.82 50.17
CA THR A 627 -6.61 -5.49 50.43
C THR A 627 -6.77 -6.73 49.57
N GLU A 628 -6.48 -6.64 48.26
CA GLU A 628 -6.62 -7.77 47.33
C GLU A 628 -5.62 -8.90 47.64
N VAL A 629 -4.38 -8.55 48.01
CA VAL A 629 -3.37 -9.56 48.35
C VAL A 629 -3.68 -10.23 49.68
N LEU A 630 -4.06 -9.48 50.72
CA LEU A 630 -4.41 -10.06 52.02
C LEU A 630 -5.68 -10.92 51.95
N GLU A 631 -6.68 -10.50 51.17
CA GLU A 631 -7.88 -11.29 50.91
C GLU A 631 -7.54 -12.61 50.21
N LYS A 632 -6.73 -12.57 49.13
CA LYS A 632 -6.28 -13.77 48.40
C LYS A 632 -5.45 -14.72 49.26
N LEU A 633 -4.72 -14.21 50.27
CA LEU A 633 -3.95 -15.01 51.23
C LEU A 633 -4.79 -15.52 52.41
N GLY A 634 -5.99 -14.97 52.62
CA GLY A 634 -6.89 -15.31 53.72
C GLY A 634 -6.41 -14.80 55.09
N ILE A 635 -5.71 -13.66 55.07
CA ILE A 635 -5.22 -12.93 56.26
C ILE A 635 -6.29 -11.92 56.67
N GLN A 636 -6.56 -11.79 57.98
CA GLN A 636 -7.53 -10.82 58.47
C GLN A 636 -6.92 -9.41 58.53
N TYR A 637 -7.67 -8.44 58.02
CA TYR A 637 -7.26 -7.04 58.00
C TYR A 637 -8.45 -6.10 58.23
N LYS A 638 -8.17 -4.89 58.69
CA LYS A 638 -9.14 -3.81 58.86
C LYS A 638 -8.58 -2.54 58.22
N VAL A 639 -9.41 -1.81 57.50
CA VAL A 639 -9.06 -0.51 56.88
C VAL A 639 -9.91 0.58 57.52
N ARG A 640 -9.24 1.58 58.08
CA ARG A 640 -9.84 2.76 58.71
C ARG A 640 -9.23 4.01 58.10
N GLY A 641 -10.08 4.93 57.68
CA GLY A 641 -9.67 6.27 57.26
C GLY A 641 -9.81 7.26 58.41
N PHE A 642 -8.98 8.30 58.44
CA PHE A 642 -9.08 9.36 59.46
C PHE A 642 -8.87 10.75 58.86
N SER A 643 -9.58 11.73 59.42
CA SER A 643 -9.40 13.17 59.18
C SER A 643 -9.68 13.90 60.51
N ASN A 644 -10.76 14.67 60.61
CA ASN A 644 -11.28 15.22 61.88
C ASN A 644 -11.85 14.14 62.81
N GLU A 645 -12.40 13.10 62.21
CA GLU A 645 -12.92 11.91 62.87
C GLU A 645 -12.35 10.66 62.19
N SER A 646 -12.63 9.46 62.68
CA SER A 646 -12.17 8.24 62.04
C SER A 646 -13.34 7.32 61.65
N LYS A 647 -13.19 6.65 60.50
CA LYS A 647 -14.26 5.83 59.90
C LYS A 647 -13.71 4.51 59.38
N ILE A 648 -14.44 3.44 59.65
CA ILE A 648 -14.10 2.09 59.17
C ILE A 648 -14.65 1.91 57.75
N PHE A 649 -13.76 1.59 56.82
CA PHE A 649 -14.10 1.26 55.43
C PHE A 649 -14.08 -0.25 55.15
N LYS A 650 -13.40 -1.04 56.00
CA LYS A 650 -13.45 -2.50 55.95
C LYS A 650 -13.26 -3.14 57.31
N GLU A 651 -14.14 -4.07 57.68
CA GLU A 651 -14.10 -4.82 58.94
C GLU A 651 -13.31 -6.14 58.87
N TRP A 652 -12.84 -6.63 60.03
CA TRP A 652 -11.90 -7.76 60.16
C TRP A 652 -12.29 -9.06 59.43
N LYS A 653 -13.59 -9.38 59.44
CA LYS A 653 -14.16 -10.62 58.89
C LYS A 653 -15.09 -10.38 57.70
N GLU A 654 -15.22 -9.12 57.30
CA GLU A 654 -16.01 -8.75 56.14
C GLU A 654 -15.28 -9.26 54.89
N LYS A 655 -15.98 -9.91 53.96
CA LYS A 655 -15.36 -10.34 52.69
C LYS A 655 -15.20 -9.16 51.73
N LEU A 656 -14.22 -9.22 50.85
CA LEU A 656 -14.03 -8.20 49.81
C LEU A 656 -14.92 -8.50 48.59
N ASP A 657 -16.21 -8.17 48.70
CA ASP A 657 -17.19 -8.27 47.61
C ASP A 657 -17.40 -6.93 46.86
N LYS A 658 -18.24 -6.93 45.83
CA LYS A 658 -18.52 -5.73 45.01
C LYS A 658 -18.98 -4.54 45.85
N LYS A 659 -19.83 -4.75 46.86
CA LYS A 659 -20.35 -3.66 47.71
C LYS A 659 -19.25 -3.09 48.59
N SER A 660 -18.41 -3.94 49.18
CA SER A 660 -17.28 -3.48 50.01
C SER A 660 -16.20 -2.77 49.19
N ARG A 661 -15.99 -3.16 47.92
CA ARG A 661 -15.10 -2.47 46.97
C ARG A 661 -15.61 -1.08 46.59
N GLU A 662 -16.90 -0.98 46.28
CA GLU A 662 -17.57 0.32 46.06
C GLU A 662 -17.49 1.20 47.31
N TYR A 663 -17.70 0.63 48.50
CA TYR A 663 -17.60 1.37 49.76
C TYR A 663 -16.16 1.84 50.06
N LEU A 664 -15.14 1.01 49.80
CA LEU A 664 -13.73 1.41 49.88
C LEU A 664 -13.41 2.58 48.93
N SER A 665 -13.98 2.61 47.72
CA SER A 665 -13.75 3.72 46.79
C SER A 665 -14.25 5.08 47.29
N GLN A 666 -15.18 5.08 48.25
CA GLN A 666 -15.66 6.32 48.88
C GLN A 666 -14.59 7.00 49.75
N MET A 667 -13.50 6.30 50.10
CA MET A 667 -12.37 6.90 50.82
C MET A 667 -11.82 8.13 50.11
N LYS A 668 -11.81 8.12 48.77
CA LYS A 668 -11.30 9.22 47.94
C LYS A 668 -12.03 10.55 48.17
N ASN A 669 -13.29 10.50 48.60
CA ASN A 669 -14.19 11.66 48.68
C ASN A 669 -14.70 11.97 50.10
N TRP A 670 -14.22 11.25 51.13
CA TRP A 670 -14.74 11.39 52.50
C TRP A 670 -14.00 12.44 53.35
N GLY A 671 -12.81 12.87 52.91
CA GLY A 671 -11.87 13.66 53.71
C GLY A 671 -12.35 15.03 54.22
N GLY A 672 -11.60 15.60 55.17
CA GLY A 672 -11.88 16.91 55.80
C GLY A 672 -10.61 17.63 56.26
N GLU A 673 -10.72 18.85 56.80
CA GLU A 673 -9.56 19.75 57.01
C GLU A 673 -8.57 19.37 58.13
N GLY A 674 -8.88 18.42 59.02
CA GLY A 674 -8.00 18.08 60.16
C GLY A 674 -7.43 16.67 60.14
N THR A 675 -6.47 16.42 61.05
CA THR A 675 -5.62 15.22 61.09
C THR A 675 -5.53 14.63 62.51
N ALA A 676 -6.63 14.07 63.01
CA ALA A 676 -6.77 13.47 64.35
C ALA A 676 -6.04 12.11 64.48
N THR A 677 -4.73 12.11 64.21
CA THR A 677 -3.89 10.90 64.15
C THR A 677 -3.81 10.16 65.49
N THR A 678 -3.77 10.89 66.61
CA THR A 678 -3.63 10.30 67.95
C THR A 678 -4.87 9.49 68.31
N GLU A 679 -6.05 10.07 68.15
CA GLU A 679 -7.34 9.42 68.42
C GLU A 679 -7.54 8.21 67.51
N ALA A 680 -7.28 8.36 66.21
CA ALA A 680 -7.40 7.27 65.25
C ALA A 680 -6.43 6.11 65.56
N THR A 681 -5.20 6.42 66.00
CA THR A 681 -4.20 5.42 66.41
C THR A 681 -4.66 4.68 67.67
N GLN A 682 -5.18 5.39 68.66
CA GLN A 682 -5.71 4.77 69.88
C GLN A 682 -6.88 3.83 69.58
N GLU A 683 -7.87 4.29 68.80
CA GLU A 683 -9.03 3.47 68.43
C GLU A 683 -8.61 2.20 67.66
N ALA A 684 -7.72 2.34 66.67
CA ALA A 684 -7.23 1.20 65.90
C ALA A 684 -6.44 0.22 66.77
N TYR A 685 -5.65 0.71 67.73
CA TYR A 685 -4.92 -0.12 68.67
C TYR A 685 -5.86 -0.90 69.60
N GLU A 686 -6.85 -0.22 70.22
CA GLU A 686 -7.83 -0.86 71.10
C GLU A 686 -8.65 -1.93 70.37
N GLU A 687 -9.00 -1.70 69.10
CA GLU A 687 -9.68 -2.70 68.28
C GLU A 687 -8.78 -3.86 67.87
N LEU A 688 -7.51 -3.59 67.56
CA LEU A 688 -6.54 -4.64 67.24
C LEU A 688 -6.27 -5.53 68.45
N LEU A 689 -6.24 -4.97 69.67
CA LEU A 689 -6.13 -5.75 70.91
C LEU A 689 -7.29 -6.74 71.11
N LYS A 690 -8.50 -6.43 70.59
CA LYS A 690 -9.66 -7.33 70.63
C LYS A 690 -9.55 -8.50 69.64
N ASN A 691 -8.64 -8.43 68.66
CA ASN A 691 -8.48 -9.44 67.61
C ASN A 691 -7.00 -9.75 67.32
N LEU A 692 -6.19 -9.98 68.35
CA LEU A 692 -4.77 -10.30 68.18
C LEU A 692 -4.56 -11.68 67.53
N GLY A 693 -3.59 -11.74 66.63
CA GLY A 693 -2.96 -12.96 66.14
C GLY A 693 -1.51 -13.07 66.65
N LYS A 694 -0.72 -13.91 65.98
CA LYS A 694 0.69 -14.14 66.29
C LYS A 694 1.56 -12.92 65.99
N ASP A 695 1.29 -12.27 64.86
CA ASP A 695 2.04 -11.11 64.38
C ASP A 695 1.05 -10.02 63.97
N ASN A 696 1.06 -8.92 64.72
CA ASN A 696 0.06 -7.86 64.63
C ASN A 696 0.71 -6.56 64.16
N PHE A 697 0.20 -5.99 63.08
CA PHE A 697 0.72 -4.78 62.47
C PHE A 697 -0.34 -3.68 62.47
N LEU A 698 0.07 -2.49 62.89
CA LEU A 698 -0.68 -1.25 62.72
C LEU A 698 0.11 -0.34 61.78
N ILE A 699 -0.42 -0.13 60.58
CA ILE A 699 0.21 0.64 59.50
C ILE A 699 -0.51 1.98 59.40
N THR A 700 0.22 3.09 59.51
CA THR A 700 -0.31 4.44 59.31
C THR A 700 0.25 5.03 58.03
N LEU A 701 -0.63 5.34 57.07
CA LEU A 701 -0.31 6.03 55.82
C LEU A 701 -0.71 7.51 55.99
N THR A 702 0.23 8.45 55.92
CA THR A 702 -0.04 9.88 56.16
C THR A 702 0.90 10.81 55.38
N ASP A 703 0.39 11.96 54.96
CA ASP A 703 1.18 13.06 54.41
C ASP A 703 1.31 14.27 55.36
N GLY A 704 0.59 14.25 56.48
CA GLY A 704 0.40 15.36 57.40
C GLY A 704 1.07 15.18 58.76
N HIS A 705 1.38 16.30 59.41
CA HIS A 705 1.84 16.28 60.79
C HIS A 705 0.65 15.99 61.73
N PRO A 706 0.86 15.26 62.84
CA PRO A 706 -0.20 15.04 63.80
C PRO A 706 -0.65 16.37 64.43
N ASN A 707 -1.97 16.51 64.66
CA ASN A 707 -2.53 17.69 65.33
C ASN A 707 -1.85 18.01 66.69
N ASN A 708 -1.36 16.98 67.39
CA ASN A 708 -0.55 17.12 68.60
C ASN A 708 0.57 16.06 68.62
N SER A 709 1.79 16.51 68.33
CA SER A 709 2.97 15.65 68.25
C SER A 709 3.35 14.99 69.57
N GLU A 710 3.10 15.63 70.70
CA GLU A 710 3.48 15.11 72.02
C GLU A 710 2.53 14.01 72.48
N SER A 711 1.22 14.17 72.23
CA SER A 711 0.24 13.13 72.55
C SER A 711 0.41 11.88 71.70
N LEU A 712 0.72 12.03 70.40
CA LEU A 712 1.00 10.89 69.53
C LEU A 712 2.24 10.12 70.01
N LYS A 713 3.33 10.82 70.37
CA LYS A 713 4.55 10.17 70.87
C LYS A 713 4.29 9.37 72.14
N GLN A 714 3.52 9.94 73.09
CA GLN A 714 3.16 9.25 74.33
C GLN A 714 2.34 7.97 74.08
N GLU A 715 1.38 8.01 73.16
CA GLU A 715 0.56 6.83 72.83
C GLU A 715 1.36 5.77 72.08
N LEU A 716 2.21 6.16 71.12
CA LEU A 716 3.10 5.23 70.42
C LEU A 716 4.09 4.57 71.39
N ASP A 717 4.69 5.33 72.31
CA ASP A 717 5.60 4.78 73.33
C ASP A 717 4.92 3.76 74.24
N LYS A 718 3.64 3.99 74.59
CA LYS A 718 2.82 3.05 75.35
C LYS A 718 2.61 1.75 74.57
N ILE A 719 2.24 1.84 73.30
CA ILE A 719 2.07 0.66 72.42
C ILE A 719 3.38 -0.13 72.27
N ILE A 720 4.50 0.57 72.06
CA ILE A 720 5.84 -0.04 71.91
C ILE A 720 6.25 -0.78 73.18
N LYS A 721 5.98 -0.22 74.37
CA LYS A 721 6.29 -0.86 75.67
C LYS A 721 5.53 -2.17 75.86
N GLU A 722 4.29 -2.27 75.36
CA GLU A 722 3.48 -3.48 75.48
C GLU A 722 3.96 -4.63 74.57
N LYS A 723 4.71 -4.33 73.49
CA LYS A 723 5.30 -5.31 72.55
C LYS A 723 4.32 -6.30 71.92
N LYS A 724 3.02 -5.98 71.89
CA LYS A 724 1.96 -6.84 71.30
C LYS A 724 1.71 -6.52 69.82
N VAL A 725 2.00 -5.29 69.40
CA VAL A 725 1.71 -4.74 68.07
C VAL A 725 2.95 -4.06 67.52
N LYS A 726 3.16 -4.21 66.21
CA LYS A 726 4.25 -3.63 65.44
C LYS A 726 3.73 -2.42 64.69
N LEU A 727 4.38 -1.27 64.92
CA LEU A 727 3.95 0.01 64.40
C LEU A 727 4.76 0.37 63.15
N VAL A 728 4.08 0.68 62.05
CA VAL A 728 4.70 1.07 60.78
C VAL A 728 4.12 2.38 60.30
N GLY A 729 4.98 3.38 60.10
CA GLY A 729 4.59 4.68 59.53
C GLY A 729 5.00 4.78 58.06
N VAL A 730 4.12 5.26 57.20
CA VAL A 730 4.39 5.48 55.78
C VAL A 730 4.07 6.92 55.41
N GLY A 731 5.11 7.68 55.08
CA GLY A 731 5.06 9.04 54.60
C GLY A 731 4.73 9.13 53.12
N LEU A 732 3.69 9.87 52.78
CA LEU A 732 3.10 9.98 51.45
C LEU A 732 3.46 11.31 50.77
N GLY A 733 4.51 11.30 49.94
CA GLY A 733 4.97 12.46 49.19
C GLY A 733 6.12 13.22 49.84
N SER A 734 6.61 14.25 49.15
CA SER A 734 7.76 15.07 49.58
C SER A 734 7.51 15.76 50.93
N GLY A 735 8.51 15.78 51.82
CA GLY A 735 8.43 16.46 53.11
C GLY A 735 7.85 15.59 54.24
N THR A 736 7.69 14.27 54.00
CA THR A 736 7.14 13.31 54.97
C THR A 736 8.22 12.53 55.74
N GLU A 737 9.47 12.98 55.67
CA GLU A 737 10.60 12.35 56.37
C GLU A 737 10.42 12.36 57.90
N PHE A 738 9.63 13.31 58.43
CA PHE A 738 9.28 13.43 59.85
C PHE A 738 8.59 12.18 60.42
N VAL A 739 7.99 11.32 59.58
CA VAL A 739 7.33 10.08 60.05
C VAL A 739 8.33 9.18 60.80
N LYS A 740 9.62 9.27 60.48
CA LYS A 740 10.72 8.59 61.18
C LYS A 740 10.91 9.04 62.63
N ASP A 741 10.44 10.24 62.97
CA ASP A 741 10.54 10.80 64.32
C ASP A 741 9.48 10.21 65.27
N TYR A 742 8.48 9.52 64.72
CA TYR A 742 7.36 8.92 65.47
C TYR A 742 7.36 7.38 65.37
N TYR A 743 7.67 6.82 64.20
CA TYR A 743 7.61 5.38 63.96
C TYR A 743 9.00 4.79 63.81
N LYS A 744 9.34 3.81 64.65
CA LYS A 744 10.62 3.10 64.58
C LYS A 744 10.83 2.39 63.23
N ALA A 745 9.76 1.82 62.68
CA ALA A 745 9.74 1.34 61.32
C ALA A 745 8.97 2.35 60.46
N ALA A 746 9.71 3.18 59.74
CA ALA A 746 9.16 4.24 58.90
C ALA A 746 9.68 4.15 57.46
N PHE A 747 8.77 4.39 56.51
CA PHE A 747 9.05 4.46 55.08
C PHE A 747 8.55 5.79 54.54
N SER A 748 9.32 6.49 53.72
CA SER A 748 8.94 7.80 53.18
C SER A 748 9.26 7.85 51.69
N LEU A 749 8.30 8.24 50.86
CA LEU A 749 8.46 8.35 49.41
C LEU A 749 8.35 9.80 48.97
N THR A 750 9.40 10.32 48.34
CA THR A 750 9.44 11.70 47.85
C THR A 750 8.47 11.93 46.68
N LYS A 751 8.25 10.91 45.83
CA LYS A 751 7.28 10.91 44.73
C LYS A 751 6.36 9.69 44.84
N MET A 752 5.07 9.89 44.68
CA MET A 752 4.08 8.80 44.73
C MET A 752 3.83 8.18 43.36
N LYS A 753 3.89 8.99 42.29
CA LYS A 753 3.79 8.57 40.90
C LYS A 753 5.11 8.84 40.17
N ILE A 754 5.45 7.96 39.24
CA ILE A 754 6.67 8.06 38.41
C ILE A 754 6.31 7.97 36.93
N THR A 755 7.19 8.50 36.09
CA THR A 755 7.11 8.39 34.62
C THR A 755 7.62 7.03 34.12
N ASP A 756 7.23 6.62 32.91
CA ASP A 756 7.74 5.39 32.29
C ASP A 756 9.28 5.37 32.16
N GLN A 757 9.88 6.55 31.98
CA GLN A 757 11.34 6.69 31.91
C GLN A 757 12.00 6.45 33.27
N GLU A 758 11.45 6.99 34.36
CA GLU A 758 11.90 6.74 35.73
C GLU A 758 11.71 5.27 36.14
N ARG A 759 10.61 4.64 35.71
CA ARG A 759 10.35 3.21 35.93
C ARG A 759 11.39 2.33 35.22
N ARG A 760 11.78 2.68 33.98
CA ARG A 760 12.88 1.99 33.27
C ARG A 760 14.25 2.18 33.94
N GLN A 761 14.43 3.25 34.71
CA GLN A 761 15.62 3.51 35.52
C GLN A 761 15.57 2.81 36.89
N GLY A 762 14.52 2.02 37.17
CA GLY A 762 14.39 1.23 38.39
C GLY A 762 13.78 1.97 39.58
N GLN A 763 13.26 3.18 39.38
CA GLN A 763 12.43 3.84 40.39
C GLN A 763 11.07 3.13 40.51
N LYS A 764 10.48 3.20 41.70
CA LYS A 764 9.19 2.56 42.01
C LYS A 764 8.16 3.60 42.41
N ASP A 765 6.93 3.41 41.96
CA ASP A 765 5.80 4.17 42.47
C ASP A 765 5.40 3.71 43.89
N PHE A 766 4.43 4.41 44.49
CA PHE A 766 3.95 4.08 45.83
C PHE A 766 3.44 2.64 45.93
N ALA A 767 2.64 2.17 44.97
CA ALA A 767 2.04 0.84 45.02
C ALA A 767 3.09 -0.27 44.92
N GLU A 768 4.11 -0.10 44.08
CA GLU A 768 5.25 -1.01 43.95
C GLU A 768 6.11 -1.04 45.22
N ALA A 769 6.42 0.12 45.78
CA ALA A 769 7.21 0.22 47.00
C ALA A 769 6.45 -0.33 48.24
N PHE A 770 5.15 -0.06 48.34
CA PHE A 770 4.30 -0.55 49.41
C PHE A 770 4.10 -2.08 49.31
N SER A 771 4.03 -2.61 48.09
CA SER A 771 4.04 -4.06 47.82
C SER A 771 5.29 -4.75 48.38
N ASP A 772 6.47 -4.16 48.17
CA ASP A 772 7.72 -4.70 48.71
C ASP A 772 7.81 -4.57 50.24
N LEU A 773 7.29 -3.48 50.81
CA LEU A 773 7.17 -3.31 52.26
C LEU A 773 6.29 -4.42 52.87
N LEU A 774 5.13 -4.68 52.27
CA LEU A 774 4.22 -5.74 52.72
C LEU A 774 4.89 -7.13 52.65
N GLU A 775 5.68 -7.38 51.61
CA GLU A 775 6.48 -8.61 51.52
C GLU A 775 7.51 -8.73 52.65
N ASP A 776 8.26 -7.65 52.92
CA ASP A 776 9.27 -7.62 53.97
C ASP A 776 8.65 -7.81 55.37
N MET A 777 7.51 -7.18 55.65
CA MET A 777 6.77 -7.34 56.91
C MET A 777 6.34 -8.79 57.16
N ILE A 778 5.90 -9.50 56.11
CA ILE A 778 5.47 -10.89 56.22
C ILE A 778 6.66 -11.86 56.32
N ARG A 779 7.76 -11.60 55.61
CA ARG A 779 8.95 -12.46 55.62
C ARG A 779 9.81 -12.27 56.86
N HIS A 780 9.89 -11.05 57.36
CA HIS A 780 10.78 -10.64 58.43
C HIS A 780 10.03 -9.89 59.54
N PRO A 781 8.97 -10.50 60.13
CA PRO A 781 8.12 -9.80 61.08
C PRO A 781 8.87 -9.33 62.33
N GLY A 782 10.01 -9.92 62.71
CA GLY A 782 10.80 -9.50 63.87
C GLY A 782 11.65 -8.23 63.67
N LYS A 783 11.72 -7.70 62.45
CA LYS A 783 12.39 -6.43 62.13
C LYS A 783 11.58 -5.20 62.59
N TYR A 784 10.28 -5.39 62.69
CA TYR A 784 9.25 -4.41 63.05
C TYR A 784 8.81 -4.65 64.49
#